data_AF-A0A2P6VAE6-F1
#
_entry.id   AF-A0A2P6VAE6-F1
#
_cell.length_a   1.000
_cell.length_b   1.000
_cell.length_c   1.000
_cell.angle_alpha   90.00
_cell.angle_beta   90.00
_cell.angle_gamma   90.00
#
_symmetry.space_group_name_H-M   'P 1'
#
loop_
_entity.id
_entity.type
_entity.pdbx_description
1 polymer ?
#
loop_
_entity_poly.entity_id
_entity_poly.type
_entity_poly.pdbx_seq_one_letter_code
_entity_poly.pdbx_strand_id
1 'polypeptide(L)'
;MSYALRAEFAGFRRFLTLRFFGAQSEPVAEATAAKYADHMRGLLGFVHRERGVPLDLLTFAHAFPSSAREGVAVVFAYMLWLQDTRKISVRTEGLVVRSAAAAAKFLYHNESKVNPGQGERAYSDLDIVREFRAMANSAKRQERVAPRVSDEELKWLSWPEYLQLCSELRRECAGRDSSGRRRTDGAVAWSLQRYLVFAIFSCVPDRQRTLRELEVGRTLVKDRDGRWIIRHGPGDYKTGRSYGERPPLVIADHIYPELEAWMGKWRACLEPTHNLLFTQQNGEPLTDKSLYKLFWTTSYRLTGKKCNPHLIRDSIVTYLRGSGASERELEALALYMGHSVDMQRSTYDRRSKEQKVEPAVELLAALNRRAINGGGGSSGSSDGEAADAHGYHKADMARAFDVVVWGATGFTGRLVAEHLARDYKTGVKWAIAGRSQERLEKLRSELSEQYGGELREVPILIGDIQNQASLDSIAAQTRVMLSTAGPFALYGTPVVDAAVRSGTHYVDITGEVPWVKTIVDKYHEAAAAKGVRIVPCCGFDSIPFDLGALLAVRHLAERYGKKTAKVLNVVMGSKGGVSGGTIASGLNMAKESKSNPEIAACARTVYALVPPESRGTDGEFWGVEKSAELGRWLAPFVMQVCNNRVVHRSNYFLHYTEDPKDFRYQEAIAAPSWFGARAVQLGTIAAGMAFSQTWLHPLLKKIVPAQGEGPSRDNMLNGYFKNRVLAWSAEPAGTAPTLVQAEVGDPHRDGGYWGTSRMLLESALCLALQQQELDKADDLQKGGVLTAASAMGMVLVERLRAAGMTYKILES
;
A
#
# COMPACT_ATOMS: atom_id res chain seq x y z
N MET A 1 8.89 28.61 35.59
CA MET A 1 7.80 27.68 35.97
C MET A 1 7.37 27.99 37.39
N SER A 2 6.09 28.32 37.57
CA SER A 2 5.46 28.49 38.89
C SER A 2 5.58 27.22 39.73
N TYR A 3 5.39 27.34 41.05
CA TYR A 3 5.39 26.20 41.96
C TYR A 3 4.31 25.18 41.58
N ALA A 4 3.10 25.65 41.25
CA ALA A 4 1.99 24.81 40.82
C ALA A 4 2.32 23.98 39.58
N LEU A 5 2.90 24.59 38.54
CA LEU A 5 3.27 23.87 37.32
C LEU A 5 4.39 22.85 37.56
N ARG A 6 5.35 23.13 38.46
CA ARG A 6 6.37 22.14 38.84
C ARG A 6 5.75 20.92 39.52
N ALA A 7 4.77 21.13 40.40
CA ALA A 7 4.04 20.05 41.06
C ALA A 7 3.23 19.22 40.05
N GLU A 8 2.59 19.86 39.06
CA GLU A 8 1.85 19.19 38.00
C GLU A 8 2.75 18.28 37.14
N PHE A 9 3.94 18.76 36.75
CA PHE A 9 4.92 17.92 36.03
C PHE A 9 5.44 16.74 36.88
N ALA A 10 5.62 16.93 38.19
CA ALA A 10 5.99 15.84 39.09
C ALA A 10 4.86 14.80 39.22
N GLY A 11 3.60 15.27 39.30
CA GLY A 11 2.40 14.44 39.23
C GLY A 11 2.32 13.64 37.93
N PHE A 12 2.50 14.30 36.79
CA PHE A 12 2.48 13.67 35.47
C PHE A 12 3.55 12.57 35.34
N ARG A 13 4.79 12.81 35.80
CA ARG A 13 5.82 11.77 35.79
C ARG A 13 5.47 10.59 36.66
N ARG A 14 5.00 10.83 37.90
CA ARG A 14 4.55 9.74 38.80
C ARG A 14 3.40 8.93 38.21
N PHE A 15 2.42 9.58 37.60
CA PHE A 15 1.31 8.92 36.91
C PHE A 15 1.80 7.97 35.81
N LEU A 16 2.89 8.32 35.12
CA LEU A 16 3.46 7.49 34.06
C LEU A 16 4.34 6.35 34.56
N THR A 17 5.00 6.51 35.72
CA THR A 17 6.05 5.58 36.16
C THR A 17 5.68 4.72 37.35
N LEU A 18 4.57 5.02 38.04
CA LEU A 18 4.08 4.26 39.18
C LEU A 18 2.74 3.57 38.86
N ARG A 19 2.54 2.39 39.43
CA ARG A 19 1.24 1.71 39.43
C ARG A 19 0.42 2.22 40.61
N PHE A 20 -0.86 2.52 40.39
CA PHE A 20 -1.78 2.99 41.43
C PHE A 20 -3.17 2.38 41.22
N PHE A 21 -4.04 2.48 42.23
CA PHE A 21 -5.40 1.96 42.16
C PHE A 21 -6.22 2.69 41.08
N GLY A 22 -6.83 1.96 40.15
CA GLY A 22 -7.53 2.54 38.99
C GLY A 22 -6.63 2.86 37.78
N ALA A 23 -5.33 2.56 37.83
CA ALA A 23 -4.45 2.72 36.67
C ALA A 23 -4.87 1.80 35.52
N GLN A 24 -5.19 2.39 34.36
CA GLN A 24 -5.61 1.64 33.17
C GLN A 24 -4.45 1.36 32.19
N SER A 25 -3.22 1.73 32.53
CA SER A 25 -2.04 1.56 31.67
C SER A 25 -0.84 1.11 32.49
N GLU A 26 0.01 0.28 31.87
CA GLU A 26 1.26 -0.16 32.50
C GLU A 26 2.26 1.00 32.65
N PRO A 27 3.05 1.02 33.75
CA PRO A 27 4.09 2.02 33.94
C PRO A 27 5.14 2.02 32.82
N VAL A 28 5.53 3.21 32.37
CA VAL A 28 6.63 3.39 31.42
C VAL A 28 7.94 3.66 32.16
N ALA A 29 9.07 3.42 31.49
CA ALA A 29 10.38 3.73 32.04
C ALA A 29 10.57 5.24 32.27
N GLU A 30 11.32 5.61 33.31
CA GLU A 30 11.57 7.02 33.69
C GLU A 30 12.12 7.86 32.52
N ALA A 31 13.00 7.30 31.70
CA ALA A 31 13.52 7.98 30.52
C ALA A 31 12.42 8.34 29.49
N THR A 32 11.38 7.52 29.38
CA THR A 32 10.23 7.77 28.49
C THR A 32 9.34 8.86 29.07
N ALA A 33 9.05 8.80 30.38
CA ALA A 33 8.27 9.83 31.07
C ALA A 33 8.95 11.21 31.02
N ALA A 34 10.28 11.26 31.20
CA ALA A 34 11.07 12.47 31.05
C ALA A 34 10.94 13.07 29.64
N LYS A 35 10.95 12.23 28.59
CA LYS A 35 10.74 12.70 27.20
C LYS A 35 9.35 13.25 26.96
N TYR A 36 8.31 12.62 27.52
CA TYR A 36 6.96 13.16 27.42
C TYR A 36 6.84 14.51 28.14
N ALA A 37 7.47 14.64 29.31
CA ALA A 37 7.55 15.91 30.03
C ALA A 37 8.27 17.00 29.20
N ASP A 38 9.37 16.67 28.51
CA ASP A 38 10.07 17.63 27.62
C ASP A 38 9.14 18.17 26.53
N HIS A 39 8.35 17.31 25.88
CA HIS A 39 7.39 17.74 24.85
C HIS A 39 6.25 18.57 25.43
N MET A 40 5.76 18.24 26.63
CA MET A 40 4.74 19.06 27.30
C MET A 40 5.27 20.43 27.71
N ARG A 41 6.56 20.56 28.09
CA ARG A 41 7.16 21.88 28.30
C ARG A 41 7.18 22.71 27.02
N GLY A 42 7.49 22.09 25.88
CA GLY A 42 7.44 22.74 24.58
C GLY A 42 6.04 23.24 24.21
N LEU A 43 5.03 22.40 24.41
CA LEU A 43 3.62 22.74 24.17
C LEU A 43 3.14 23.88 25.08
N LEU A 44 3.46 23.82 26.37
CA LEU A 44 3.08 24.89 27.31
C LEU A 44 3.82 26.20 27.02
N GLY A 45 5.08 26.13 26.57
CA GLY A 45 5.79 27.32 26.06
C GLY A 45 5.10 27.96 24.86
N PHE A 46 4.54 27.15 23.96
CA PHE A 46 3.70 27.63 22.85
C PHE A 46 2.41 28.26 23.35
N VAL A 47 1.72 27.65 24.32
CA VAL A 47 0.50 28.23 24.93
C VAL A 47 0.80 29.58 25.58
N HIS A 48 1.90 29.70 26.32
CA HIS A 48 2.33 30.97 26.91
C HIS A 48 2.58 32.04 25.84
N ARG A 49 3.37 31.70 24.81
CA ARG A 49 3.80 32.67 23.79
C ARG A 49 2.69 33.06 22.82
N GLU A 50 2.01 32.07 22.25
CA GLU A 50 1.09 32.28 21.12
C GLU A 50 -0.37 32.47 21.57
N ARG A 51 -0.71 32.07 22.80
CA ARG A 51 -2.06 32.28 23.38
C ARG A 51 -2.06 33.27 24.55
N GLY A 52 -0.91 33.84 24.89
CA GLY A 52 -0.80 34.91 25.89
C GLY A 52 -1.05 34.48 27.34
N VAL A 53 -1.02 33.19 27.66
CA VAL A 53 -1.27 32.70 29.04
C VAL A 53 -0.04 33.02 29.91
N PRO A 54 -0.15 33.80 31.00
CA PRO A 54 0.99 34.13 31.88
C PRO A 54 1.68 32.89 32.48
N LEU A 55 3.01 32.95 32.66
CA LEU A 55 3.82 31.82 33.15
C LEU A 55 3.47 31.36 34.56
N ASP A 56 2.94 32.26 35.38
CA ASP A 56 2.49 32.01 36.75
C ASP A 56 1.15 31.27 36.79
N LEU A 57 0.28 31.50 35.80
CA LEU A 57 -1.04 30.87 35.66
C LEU A 57 -1.05 29.59 34.80
N LEU A 58 0.03 29.33 34.06
CA LEU A 58 0.12 28.23 33.10
C LEU A 58 -0.01 26.84 33.76
N THR A 59 -0.90 26.02 33.23
CA THR A 59 -1.17 24.61 33.66
C THR A 59 -1.43 23.73 32.44
N PHE A 60 -1.46 22.40 32.62
CA PHE A 60 -1.82 21.49 31.53
C PHE A 60 -3.25 21.73 31.02
N ALA A 61 -4.20 22.15 31.88
CA ALA A 61 -5.57 22.46 31.47
C ALA A 61 -5.67 23.55 30.39
N HIS A 62 -4.71 24.47 30.32
CA HIS A 62 -4.66 25.46 29.24
C HIS A 62 -4.32 24.83 27.87
N ALA A 63 -3.59 23.71 27.86
CA ALA A 63 -3.29 22.94 26.68
C ALA A 63 -4.36 21.86 26.37
N PHE A 64 -5.13 21.45 27.38
CA PHE A 64 -6.17 20.44 27.29
C PHE A 64 -7.40 20.96 28.04
N PRO A 65 -8.30 21.71 27.38
CA PRO A 65 -9.40 22.39 28.07
C PRO A 65 -10.61 21.49 28.39
N SER A 66 -10.74 20.32 27.75
CA SER A 66 -11.86 19.38 27.93
C SER A 66 -11.44 17.94 27.60
N SER A 67 -12.10 16.95 28.20
CA SER A 67 -11.95 15.53 27.86
C SER A 67 -12.68 15.13 26.56
N ALA A 68 -13.56 16.00 26.06
CA ALA A 68 -14.26 15.85 24.79
C ALA A 68 -13.35 16.10 23.57
N ARG A 69 -13.88 15.84 22.37
CA ARG A 69 -13.15 15.89 21.10
C ARG A 69 -12.44 17.22 20.87
N GLU A 70 -13.09 18.33 21.17
CA GLU A 70 -12.58 19.70 21.00
C GLU A 70 -11.35 20.01 21.85
N GLY A 71 -11.10 19.22 22.91
CA GLY A 71 -9.92 19.34 23.77
C GLY A 71 -8.59 19.19 23.04
N VAL A 72 -8.57 18.62 21.83
CA VAL A 72 -7.34 18.49 21.03
C VAL A 72 -6.91 19.78 20.32
N ALA A 73 -7.78 20.81 20.25
CA ALA A 73 -7.58 21.97 19.38
C ALA A 73 -6.26 22.72 19.63
N VAL A 74 -5.83 22.84 20.89
CA VAL A 74 -4.57 23.53 21.25
C VAL A 74 -3.35 22.75 20.78
N VAL A 75 -3.35 21.43 21.00
CA VAL A 75 -2.29 20.54 20.56
C VAL A 75 -2.23 20.47 19.04
N PHE A 76 -3.38 20.47 18.37
CA PHE A 76 -3.46 20.50 16.91
C PHE A 76 -2.83 21.79 16.35
N ALA A 77 -3.14 22.95 16.94
CA ALA A 77 -2.51 24.21 16.56
C ALA A 77 -0.99 24.21 16.81
N TYR A 78 -0.53 23.68 17.95
CA TYR A 78 0.89 23.52 18.24
C TYR A 78 1.60 22.61 17.24
N MET A 79 0.94 21.54 16.80
CA MET A 79 1.48 20.65 15.78
C MET A 79 1.63 21.33 14.42
N LEU A 80 0.62 22.05 13.97
CA LEU A 80 0.71 22.83 12.72
C LEU A 80 1.85 23.84 12.80
N TRP A 81 2.01 24.52 13.94
CA TRP A 81 3.12 25.43 14.17
C TRP A 81 4.49 24.73 14.15
N LEU A 82 4.63 23.56 14.79
CA LEU A 82 5.88 22.79 14.73
C LEU A 82 6.20 22.32 13.30
N GLN A 83 5.19 21.91 12.53
CA GLN A 83 5.36 21.50 11.14
C GLN A 83 5.78 22.68 10.26
N ASP A 84 5.14 23.83 10.42
CA ASP A 84 5.41 24.99 9.57
C ASP A 84 6.68 25.74 9.98
N THR A 85 6.85 26.03 11.27
CA THR A 85 7.96 26.87 11.76
C THR A 85 9.22 26.06 12.07
N ARG A 86 9.08 24.85 12.63
CA ARG A 86 10.22 24.03 13.07
C ARG A 86 10.57 22.90 12.11
N LYS A 87 9.77 22.70 11.05
CA LYS A 87 9.94 21.66 10.03
C LYS A 87 10.24 20.28 10.66
N ILE A 88 9.48 19.93 11.69
CA ILE A 88 9.72 18.67 12.43
C ILE A 88 9.48 17.44 11.55
N SER A 89 10.18 16.35 11.86
CA SER A 89 9.93 15.06 11.20
C SER A 89 8.58 14.45 11.63
N VAL A 90 8.00 13.60 10.78
CA VAL A 90 6.79 12.80 11.08
C VAL A 90 6.97 11.94 12.35
N ARG A 91 8.20 11.46 12.59
CA ARG A 91 8.54 10.72 13.81
C ARG A 91 8.41 11.59 15.06
N THR A 92 8.93 12.82 14.99
CA THR A 92 8.82 13.80 16.08
C THR A 92 7.36 14.17 16.32
N GLU A 93 6.58 14.34 15.25
CA GLU A 93 5.14 14.58 15.32
C GLU A 93 4.42 13.48 16.11
N GLY A 94 4.64 12.21 15.73
CA GLY A 94 4.07 11.07 16.44
C GLY A 94 4.47 11.01 17.92
N LEU A 95 5.68 11.48 18.29
CA LEU A 95 6.12 11.55 19.68
C LEU A 95 5.43 12.67 20.46
N VAL A 96 5.23 13.84 19.85
CA VAL A 96 4.47 14.95 20.44
C VAL A 96 3.03 14.51 20.72
N VAL A 97 2.36 13.88 19.76
CA VAL A 97 0.98 13.39 19.92
C VAL A 97 0.88 12.33 21.02
N ARG A 98 1.82 11.38 21.10
CA ARG A 98 1.82 10.38 22.18
C ARG A 98 2.04 11.01 23.55
N SER A 99 2.88 12.04 23.62
CA SER A 99 3.11 12.82 24.84
C SER A 99 1.84 13.57 25.26
N ALA A 100 1.11 14.15 24.29
CA ALA A 100 -0.17 14.81 24.52
C ALA A 100 -1.26 13.82 24.95
N ALA A 101 -1.32 12.62 24.35
CA ALA A 101 -2.22 11.56 24.78
C ALA A 101 -1.95 11.12 26.24
N ALA A 102 -0.67 11.04 26.63
CA ALA A 102 -0.27 10.74 27.99
C ALA A 102 -0.71 11.84 28.96
N ALA A 103 -0.55 13.12 28.60
CA ALA A 103 -0.99 14.26 29.39
C ALA A 103 -2.52 14.32 29.53
N ALA A 104 -3.28 14.05 28.46
CA ALA A 104 -4.73 13.98 28.51
C ALA A 104 -5.23 12.87 29.44
N LYS A 105 -4.58 11.69 29.41
CA LYS A 105 -4.87 10.61 30.38
C LYS A 105 -4.59 11.06 31.81
N PHE A 106 -3.47 11.74 32.04
CA PHE A 106 -3.13 12.25 33.37
C PHE A 106 -4.15 13.27 33.90
N LEU A 107 -4.72 14.12 33.03
CA LEU A 107 -5.74 15.08 33.45
C LEU A 107 -7.10 14.44 33.71
N TYR A 108 -7.50 13.49 32.85
CA TYR A 108 -8.88 13.01 32.80
C TYR A 108 -9.04 11.55 33.22
N HIS A 109 -8.04 10.94 33.86
CA HIS A 109 -8.12 9.51 34.22
C HIS A 109 -9.30 9.18 35.14
N ASN A 110 -9.72 10.12 35.99
CA ASN A 110 -10.84 9.93 36.92
C ASN A 110 -12.21 9.93 36.23
N GLU A 111 -12.31 10.47 35.01
CA GLU A 111 -13.56 10.48 34.22
C GLU A 111 -13.78 9.15 33.49
N SER A 112 -12.71 8.38 33.28
CA SER A 112 -12.72 7.12 32.55
C SER A 112 -13.26 5.97 33.41
N LYS A 113 -14.30 5.29 32.93
CA LYS A 113 -14.96 4.14 33.59
C LYS A 113 -14.58 2.80 32.96
N VAL A 114 -13.81 2.82 31.88
CA VAL A 114 -13.32 1.63 31.16
C VAL A 114 -12.52 0.69 32.06
N ASN A 115 -12.74 -0.62 31.94
CA ASN A 115 -11.97 -1.64 32.65
C ASN A 115 -11.10 -2.48 31.67
N PRO A 116 -9.79 -2.20 31.54
CA PRO A 116 -8.92 -2.94 30.63
C PRO A 116 -8.81 -4.44 30.91
N GLY A 117 -9.05 -4.86 32.15
CA GLY A 117 -9.04 -6.29 32.52
C GLY A 117 -10.14 -7.11 31.83
N GLN A 118 -11.18 -6.45 31.32
CA GLN A 118 -12.29 -7.07 30.58
C GLN A 118 -12.11 -7.01 29.05
N GLY A 119 -10.91 -6.68 28.57
CA GLY A 119 -10.59 -6.61 27.14
C GLY A 119 -10.90 -5.25 26.49
N GLU A 120 -11.44 -4.28 27.24
CA GLU A 120 -11.64 -2.92 26.77
C GLU A 120 -10.32 -2.15 26.64
N ARG A 121 -10.27 -1.21 25.70
CA ARG A 121 -9.04 -0.47 25.43
C ARG A 121 -8.92 0.76 26.33
N ALA A 122 -8.29 0.62 27.50
CA ALA A 122 -7.88 1.69 28.44
C ALA A 122 -8.15 3.13 27.98
N TYR A 123 -8.98 3.91 28.69
CA TYR A 123 -9.35 5.29 28.32
C TYR A 123 -9.97 5.40 26.91
N SER A 124 -10.75 4.39 26.47
CA SER A 124 -11.44 4.40 25.18
C SER A 124 -12.70 5.25 25.16
N ASP A 125 -13.25 5.56 26.32
CA ASP A 125 -14.42 6.41 26.56
C ASP A 125 -14.07 7.92 26.53
N LEU A 126 -12.80 8.28 26.69
CA LEU A 126 -12.36 9.67 26.57
C LEU A 126 -12.12 10.05 25.10
N ASP A 127 -12.97 10.92 24.56
CA ASP A 127 -12.91 11.37 23.17
C ASP A 127 -11.58 12.05 22.81
N ILE A 128 -11.03 12.87 23.70
CA ILE A 128 -9.72 13.50 23.50
C ILE A 128 -8.60 12.43 23.32
N VAL A 129 -8.68 11.33 24.06
CA VAL A 129 -7.69 10.24 23.99
C VAL A 129 -7.88 9.44 22.71
N ARG A 130 -9.13 9.23 22.26
CA ARG A 130 -9.42 8.60 20.96
C ARG A 130 -8.85 9.41 19.80
N GLU A 131 -9.01 10.73 19.82
CA GLU A 131 -8.47 11.62 18.79
C GLU A 131 -6.94 11.62 18.77
N PHE A 132 -6.27 11.77 19.92
CA PHE A 132 -4.81 11.66 19.95
C PHE A 132 -4.30 10.29 19.50
N ARG A 133 -5.04 9.20 19.77
CA ARG A 133 -4.70 7.87 19.21
C ARG A 133 -4.84 7.84 17.69
N ALA A 134 -5.90 8.42 17.15
CA ALA A 134 -6.10 8.51 15.70
C ALA A 134 -4.95 9.30 15.05
N MET A 135 -4.60 10.46 15.62
CA MET A 135 -3.47 11.27 15.18
C MET A 135 -2.13 10.51 15.27
N ALA A 136 -1.87 9.82 16.38
CA ALA A 136 -0.64 9.04 16.56
C ALA A 136 -0.55 7.86 15.57
N ASN A 137 -1.68 7.23 15.26
CA ASN A 137 -1.76 6.17 14.26
C ASN A 137 -1.53 6.71 12.84
N SER A 138 -2.06 7.90 12.53
CA SER A 138 -1.80 8.59 11.25
C SER A 138 -0.31 8.90 11.09
N ALA A 139 0.30 9.53 12.09
CA ALA A 139 1.74 9.82 12.10
C ALA A 139 2.58 8.53 11.96
N LYS A 140 2.20 7.43 12.63
CA LYS A 140 2.88 6.14 12.49
C LYS A 140 2.78 5.56 11.08
N ARG A 141 1.65 5.75 10.38
CA ARG A 141 1.49 5.30 8.98
C ARG A 141 2.34 6.14 8.03
N GLN A 142 2.37 7.46 8.23
CA GLN A 142 3.20 8.38 7.45
C GLN A 142 4.70 8.15 7.70
N GLU A 143 5.12 7.86 8.94
CA GLU A 143 6.52 7.58 9.29
C GLU A 143 7.08 6.38 8.49
N ARG A 144 6.25 5.41 8.13
CA ARG A 144 6.66 4.24 7.32
C ARG A 144 7.05 4.58 5.89
N VAL A 145 6.54 5.68 5.35
CA VAL A 145 6.75 6.09 3.95
C VAL A 145 7.55 7.39 3.83
N ALA A 146 7.77 8.10 4.95
CA ALA A 146 8.53 9.34 4.96
C ALA A 146 10.01 9.07 4.63
N PRO A 147 10.60 9.84 3.70
CA PRO A 147 12.04 9.75 3.45
C PRO A 147 12.80 10.13 4.72
N ARG A 148 13.97 9.52 4.92
CA ARG A 148 14.83 9.86 6.06
C ARG A 148 15.32 11.30 5.88
N VAL A 149 15.16 12.12 6.92
CA VAL A 149 15.44 13.57 6.88
C VAL A 149 16.94 13.87 6.92
N SER A 150 17.78 12.94 7.40
CA SER A 150 19.23 13.10 7.37
C SER A 150 19.83 12.64 6.06
N ASP A 151 20.74 13.45 5.53
CA ASP A 151 21.74 13.01 4.57
C ASP A 151 22.60 11.91 5.22
N GLU A 152 22.39 10.67 4.76
CA GLU A 152 23.02 9.49 5.33
C GLU A 152 24.45 9.31 4.80
N GLU A 153 24.78 9.80 3.60
CA GLU A 153 26.12 9.63 3.02
C GLU A 153 27.20 10.32 3.88
N LEU A 154 26.85 11.48 4.45
CA LEU A 154 27.71 12.24 5.37
C LEU A 154 27.92 11.57 6.73
N LYS A 155 27.23 10.46 7.03
CA LYS A 155 27.29 9.74 8.30
C LYS A 155 27.66 8.26 8.13
N TRP A 156 27.65 7.75 6.91
CA TRP A 156 27.66 6.32 6.62
C TRP A 156 29.05 5.77 6.30
N LEU A 157 29.54 4.84 7.12
CA LEU A 157 30.72 4.04 6.81
C LEU A 157 30.27 2.67 6.32
N SER A 158 30.72 2.27 5.13
CA SER A 158 30.65 0.87 4.71
C SER A 158 31.51 0.00 5.64
N TRP A 159 31.22 -1.31 5.69
CA TRP A 159 31.98 -2.21 6.55
C TRP A 159 33.49 -2.23 6.23
N PRO A 160 33.94 -2.24 4.96
CA PRO A 160 35.37 -2.15 4.65
C PRO A 160 36.01 -0.83 5.10
N GLU A 161 35.35 0.32 4.88
CA GLU A 161 35.83 1.62 5.38
C GLU A 161 35.96 1.62 6.91
N TYR A 162 35.02 0.97 7.61
CA TYR A 162 35.06 0.86 9.07
C TYR A 162 36.26 0.02 9.55
N LEU A 163 36.54 -1.11 8.89
CA LEU A 163 37.71 -1.93 9.21
C LEU A 163 39.03 -1.21 8.91
N GLN A 164 39.08 -0.45 7.81
CA GLN A 164 40.24 0.40 7.49
C GLN A 164 40.46 1.46 8.58
N LEU A 165 39.40 2.14 9.01
CA LEU A 165 39.45 3.09 10.13
C LEU A 165 39.99 2.42 11.41
N CYS A 166 39.58 1.18 11.71
CA CYS A 166 40.11 0.45 12.87
C CYS A 166 41.62 0.17 12.74
N SER A 167 42.08 -0.16 11.52
CA SER A 167 43.50 -0.36 11.23
C SER A 167 44.31 0.93 11.42
N GLU A 168 43.78 2.07 10.96
CA GLU A 168 44.40 3.39 11.14
C GLU A 168 44.49 3.77 12.62
N LEU A 169 43.42 3.55 13.39
CA LEU A 169 43.43 3.76 14.84
C LEU A 169 44.45 2.88 15.56
N ARG A 170 44.65 1.64 15.12
CA ARG A 170 45.70 0.76 15.67
C ARG A 170 47.09 1.35 15.46
N ARG A 171 47.35 1.93 14.28
CA ARG A 171 48.63 2.62 13.99
C ARG A 171 48.84 3.84 14.88
N GLU A 172 47.78 4.57 15.21
CA GLU A 172 47.83 5.70 16.14
C GLU A 172 48.16 5.32 17.59
N CYS A 173 48.18 4.03 17.93
CA CYS A 173 48.60 3.56 19.25
C CYS A 173 50.13 3.57 19.43
N ALA A 174 50.89 3.92 18.39
CA ALA A 174 52.35 4.02 18.46
C ALA A 174 52.80 5.00 19.57
N GLY A 175 53.86 4.60 20.29
CA GLY A 175 54.46 5.40 21.37
C GLY A 175 55.25 6.62 20.88
N ARG A 176 55.40 6.79 19.56
CA ARG A 176 56.06 7.93 18.92
C ARG A 176 55.13 8.62 17.94
N ASP A 177 55.29 9.94 17.77
CA ASP A 177 54.55 10.72 16.78
C ASP A 177 55.17 10.63 15.37
N SER A 178 54.56 11.28 14.37
CA SER A 178 55.05 11.30 12.98
C SER A 178 56.43 11.94 12.81
N SER A 179 56.90 12.69 13.82
CA SER A 179 58.21 13.33 13.87
C SER A 179 59.22 12.51 14.70
N GLY A 180 58.84 11.30 15.13
CA GLY A 180 59.68 10.38 15.91
C GLY A 180 59.78 10.69 17.42
N ARG A 181 59.09 11.72 17.92
CA ARG A 181 59.15 12.12 19.35
C ARG A 181 58.29 11.19 20.19
N ARG A 182 58.75 10.89 21.42
CA ARG A 182 58.01 10.06 22.37
C ARG A 182 56.73 10.79 22.82
N ARG A 183 55.60 10.08 22.80
CA ARG A 183 54.30 10.58 23.25
C ARG A 183 54.14 10.34 24.75
N THR A 184 53.33 11.17 25.41
CA THR A 184 53.01 10.99 26.83
C THR A 184 52.18 9.71 27.04
N ASP A 185 52.33 9.09 28.21
CA ASP A 185 51.64 7.83 28.50
C ASP A 185 50.11 7.99 28.44
N GLY A 186 49.58 9.12 28.91
CA GLY A 186 48.15 9.46 28.78
C GLY A 186 47.67 9.61 27.33
N ALA A 187 48.50 10.15 26.43
CA ALA A 187 48.15 10.26 25.01
C ALA A 187 48.13 8.91 24.31
N VAL A 188 49.06 8.01 24.65
CA VAL A 188 49.08 6.63 24.17
C VAL A 188 47.87 5.88 24.73
N ALA A 189 47.61 5.98 26.03
CA ALA A 189 46.45 5.37 26.68
C ALA A 189 45.14 5.79 26.03
N TRP A 190 44.97 7.08 25.76
CA TRP A 190 43.76 7.59 25.11
C TRP A 190 43.60 7.09 23.66
N SER A 191 44.70 6.93 22.93
CA SER A 191 44.69 6.38 21.56
C SER A 191 44.35 4.89 21.58
N LEU A 192 44.92 4.14 22.52
CA LEU A 192 44.64 2.72 22.73
C LEU A 192 43.18 2.49 23.10
N GLN A 193 42.63 3.31 24.01
CA GLN A 193 41.21 3.25 24.34
C GLN A 193 40.32 3.52 23.12
N ARG A 194 40.63 4.56 22.33
CA ARG A 194 39.90 4.84 21.10
C ARG A 194 39.95 3.66 20.14
N TYR A 195 41.12 3.07 19.91
CA TYR A 195 41.25 1.87 19.10
C TYR A 195 40.36 0.74 19.64
N LEU A 196 40.46 0.40 20.92
CA LEU A 196 39.69 -0.69 21.54
C LEU A 196 38.18 -0.48 21.45
N VAL A 197 37.71 0.75 21.62
CA VAL A 197 36.28 1.10 21.44
C VAL A 197 35.81 0.69 20.03
N PHE A 198 36.59 1.00 19.00
CA PHE A 198 36.24 0.67 17.62
C PHE A 198 36.51 -0.80 17.27
N ALA A 199 37.61 -1.37 17.74
CA ALA A 199 37.98 -2.77 17.50
C ALA A 199 36.96 -3.73 18.11
N ILE A 200 36.46 -3.47 19.32
CA ILE A 200 35.42 -4.33 19.91
C ILE A 200 34.14 -4.28 19.07
N PHE A 201 33.76 -3.12 18.52
CA PHE A 201 32.61 -3.03 17.63
C PHE A 201 32.79 -3.76 16.29
N SER A 202 34.02 -4.00 15.84
CA SER A 202 34.27 -4.74 14.59
C SER A 202 33.99 -6.25 14.74
N CYS A 203 34.09 -6.81 15.94
CA CYS A 203 33.75 -8.21 16.22
C CYS A 203 32.46 -8.38 17.06
N VAL A 204 32.04 -7.34 17.78
CA VAL A 204 30.84 -7.30 18.60
C VAL A 204 30.05 -6.03 18.26
N PRO A 205 29.31 -6.02 17.11
CA PRO A 205 28.53 -4.87 16.68
C PRO A 205 27.26 -4.71 17.53
N ASP A 206 27.41 -4.42 18.83
CA ASP A 206 26.31 -4.28 19.77
C ASP A 206 25.82 -2.83 19.94
N ARG A 207 24.97 -2.56 20.94
CA ARG A 207 24.57 -1.20 21.31
C ARG A 207 25.68 -0.52 22.09
N GLN A 208 25.82 0.80 21.93
CA GLN A 208 26.82 1.59 22.68
C GLN A 208 26.79 1.40 24.20
N ARG A 209 25.60 1.11 24.75
CA ARG A 209 25.42 0.82 26.18
C ARG A 209 26.23 -0.39 26.63
N THR A 210 26.24 -1.47 25.84
CA THR A 210 27.01 -2.69 26.11
C THR A 210 28.46 -2.33 26.33
N LEU A 211 29.06 -1.58 25.40
CA LEU A 211 30.46 -1.16 25.48
C LEU A 211 30.74 -0.24 26.68
N ARG A 212 29.85 0.73 26.91
CA ARG A 212 29.97 1.74 27.96
C ARG A 212 29.88 1.16 29.36
N GLU A 213 29.10 0.10 29.53
CA GLU A 213 28.83 -0.58 30.80
C GLU A 213 29.61 -1.91 30.91
N LEU A 214 30.63 -2.13 30.06
CA LEU A 214 31.55 -3.27 30.23
C LEU A 214 32.31 -3.14 31.54
N GLU A 215 32.27 -4.20 32.35
CA GLU A 215 32.89 -4.28 33.67
C GLU A 215 33.77 -5.53 33.70
N VAL A 216 35.06 -5.32 33.97
CA VAL A 216 36.06 -6.40 34.00
C VAL A 216 35.74 -7.33 35.17
N GLY A 217 35.68 -8.65 34.89
CA GLY A 217 35.38 -9.68 35.89
C GLY A 217 33.89 -9.94 36.12
N ARG A 218 33.00 -9.09 35.59
CA ARG A 218 31.55 -9.30 35.66
C ARG A 218 30.95 -9.55 34.27
N THR A 219 31.00 -8.54 33.40
CA THR A 219 30.43 -8.62 32.04
C THR A 219 31.49 -8.92 31.00
N LEU A 220 32.75 -8.51 31.22
CA LEU A 220 33.90 -8.93 30.42
C LEU A 220 34.71 -9.98 31.20
N VAL A 221 34.71 -11.23 30.71
CA VAL A 221 35.34 -12.38 31.38
C VAL A 221 36.04 -13.29 30.36
N LYS A 222 36.93 -14.18 30.84
CA LYS A 222 37.43 -15.29 30.01
C LYS A 222 36.47 -16.48 30.11
N ASP A 223 36.20 -17.13 28.98
CA ASP A 223 35.47 -18.40 28.95
C ASP A 223 36.38 -19.59 29.32
N ARG A 224 35.84 -20.82 29.23
CA ARG A 224 36.59 -22.04 29.55
C ARG A 224 37.77 -22.29 28.60
N ASP A 225 37.70 -21.74 27.39
CA ASP A 225 38.73 -21.86 26.36
C ASP A 225 39.74 -20.70 26.42
N GLY A 226 39.65 -19.85 27.44
CA GLY A 226 40.52 -18.68 27.63
C GLY A 226 40.19 -17.49 26.72
N ARG A 227 39.08 -17.54 25.97
CA ARG A 227 38.65 -16.44 25.09
C ARG A 227 38.00 -15.33 25.89
N TRP A 228 38.31 -14.08 25.55
CA TRP A 228 37.60 -12.93 26.10
C TRP A 228 36.18 -12.87 25.53
N ILE A 229 35.19 -12.91 26.42
CA ILE A 229 33.77 -12.86 26.08
C ILE A 229 33.04 -11.76 26.86
N ILE A 230 32.00 -11.22 26.24
CA ILE A 230 31.03 -10.34 26.88
C ILE A 230 29.79 -11.17 27.22
N ARG A 231 29.48 -11.28 28.51
CA ARG A 231 28.30 -11.97 29.04
C ARG A 231 27.32 -10.95 29.61
N HIS A 232 26.05 -11.07 29.21
CA HIS A 232 24.98 -10.20 29.68
C HIS A 232 23.94 -11.01 30.45
N GLY A 233 23.61 -10.58 31.66
CA GLY A 233 22.41 -11.04 32.36
C GLY A 233 21.13 -10.35 31.84
N PRO A 234 19.95 -10.81 32.28
CA PRO A 234 18.65 -10.26 31.86
C PRO A 234 18.46 -8.75 32.11
N GLY A 235 19.21 -8.18 33.07
CA GLY A 235 19.18 -6.76 33.42
C GLY A 235 20.20 -5.88 32.67
N ASP A 236 21.20 -6.48 32.03
CA ASP A 236 22.35 -5.74 31.48
C ASP A 236 22.07 -5.16 30.08
N TYR A 237 20.91 -5.45 29.49
CA TYR A 237 20.56 -4.94 28.16
C TYR A 237 19.05 -4.79 27.92
N LYS A 238 18.70 -3.88 26.99
CA LYS A 238 17.33 -3.38 26.79
C LYS A 238 16.30 -4.47 26.47
N THR A 239 16.70 -5.55 25.81
CA THR A 239 15.83 -6.60 25.30
C THR A 239 15.87 -7.90 26.11
N GLY A 240 16.56 -7.92 27.25
CA GLY A 240 16.71 -9.12 28.08
C GLY A 240 15.39 -9.71 28.60
N ARG A 241 14.38 -8.87 28.83
CA ARG A 241 13.03 -9.34 29.20
C ARG A 241 12.26 -10.01 28.06
N SER A 242 12.66 -9.78 26.81
CA SER A 242 11.93 -10.25 25.62
C SER A 242 12.63 -11.41 24.91
N TYR A 243 13.96 -11.47 24.97
CA TYR A 243 14.76 -12.47 24.25
C TYR A 243 15.60 -13.38 25.17
N GLY A 244 15.48 -13.24 26.50
CA GLY A 244 16.13 -14.14 27.45
C GLY A 244 17.60 -13.82 27.71
N GLU A 245 18.44 -14.83 27.89
CA GLU A 245 19.89 -14.70 27.98
C GLU A 245 20.51 -14.77 26.58
N ARG A 246 21.52 -13.92 26.30
CA ARG A 246 22.21 -13.93 25.01
C ARG A 246 23.39 -14.89 25.01
N PRO A 247 23.75 -15.47 23.85
CA PRO A 247 25.00 -16.19 23.73
C PRO A 247 26.17 -15.26 24.10
N PRO A 248 27.26 -15.79 24.70
CA PRO A 248 28.47 -15.02 24.96
C PRO A 248 29.00 -14.37 23.67
N LEU A 249 29.30 -13.07 23.72
CA LEU A 249 29.82 -12.34 22.57
C LEU A 249 31.35 -12.40 22.61
N VAL A 250 31.95 -13.00 21.59
CA VAL A 250 33.39 -13.29 21.58
C VAL A 250 34.16 -12.08 21.04
N ILE A 251 35.16 -11.63 21.81
CA ILE A 251 36.15 -10.67 21.34
C ILE A 251 37.16 -11.42 20.48
N ALA A 252 37.48 -10.89 19.31
CA ALA A 252 38.44 -11.48 18.39
C ALA A 252 39.86 -11.50 19.00
N ASP A 253 40.57 -12.60 18.79
CA ASP A 253 41.92 -12.89 19.31
C ASP A 253 42.96 -11.82 18.97
N HIS A 254 42.91 -11.25 17.77
CA HIS A 254 43.85 -10.22 17.32
C HIS A 254 43.77 -8.90 18.11
N ILE A 255 42.73 -8.72 18.94
CA ILE A 255 42.52 -7.55 19.83
C ILE A 255 43.13 -7.80 21.21
N TYR A 256 43.42 -9.06 21.57
CA TYR A 256 43.87 -9.44 22.92
C TYR A 256 45.14 -8.71 23.37
N PRO A 257 46.19 -8.55 22.53
CA PRO A 257 47.40 -7.87 22.96
C PRO A 257 47.12 -6.43 23.44
N GLU A 258 46.33 -5.68 22.69
CA GLU A 258 45.94 -4.31 23.04
C GLU A 258 44.98 -4.25 24.23
N LEU A 259 44.03 -5.19 24.31
CA LEU A 259 43.06 -5.24 25.40
C LEU A 259 43.73 -5.56 26.75
N GLU A 260 44.64 -6.53 26.77
CA GLU A 260 45.39 -6.92 27.95
C GLU A 260 46.41 -5.84 28.34
N ALA A 261 47.09 -5.21 27.37
CA ALA A 261 47.94 -4.05 27.64
C ALA A 261 47.14 -2.86 28.20
N TRP A 262 45.92 -2.64 27.72
CA TRP A 262 45.02 -1.62 28.24
C TRP A 262 44.66 -1.88 29.70
N MET A 263 44.18 -3.08 30.02
CA MET A 263 43.78 -3.43 31.38
C MET A 263 44.96 -3.50 32.35
N GLY A 264 46.13 -3.96 31.91
CA GLY A 264 47.31 -4.14 32.76
C GLY A 264 48.11 -2.86 33.02
N LYS A 265 48.14 -1.92 32.07
CA LYS A 265 48.98 -0.72 32.17
C LYS A 265 48.23 0.57 31.85
N TRP A 266 47.69 0.66 30.65
CA TRP A 266 47.34 1.98 30.09
C TRP A 266 46.06 2.59 30.69
N ARG A 267 45.12 1.77 31.15
CA ARG A 267 43.89 2.24 31.80
C ARG A 267 44.18 3.08 33.04
N ALA A 268 45.19 2.71 33.82
CA ALA A 268 45.58 3.44 35.03
C ALA A 268 46.09 4.86 34.74
N CYS A 269 46.65 5.10 33.55
CA CYS A 269 47.12 6.42 33.12
C CYS A 269 45.99 7.46 32.93
N LEU A 270 44.72 7.04 32.96
CA LEU A 270 43.55 7.93 32.90
C LEU A 270 42.84 8.08 34.25
N GLU A 271 43.41 7.54 35.34
CA GLU A 271 42.92 7.69 36.71
C GLU A 271 41.42 7.41 36.92
N PRO A 272 40.89 6.26 36.46
CA PRO A 272 39.46 5.98 36.54
C PRO A 272 38.97 5.81 37.98
N THR A 273 37.82 6.40 38.31
CA THR A 273 37.18 6.31 39.63
C THR A 273 36.17 5.15 39.75
N HIS A 274 36.19 4.22 38.80
CA HIS A 274 35.20 3.16 38.63
C HIS A 274 35.81 1.87 38.06
N ASN A 275 35.05 0.77 38.01
CA ASN A 275 35.51 -0.55 37.50
C ASN A 275 35.13 -0.83 36.03
N LEU A 276 34.43 0.08 35.37
CA LEU A 276 34.12 -0.07 33.93
C LEU A 276 35.38 -0.07 33.06
N LEU A 277 35.38 -0.83 31.98
CA LEU A 277 36.52 -1.03 31.08
C LEU A 277 37.06 0.28 30.51
N PHE A 278 36.16 1.21 30.17
CA PHE A 278 36.50 2.47 29.51
C PHE A 278 36.10 3.68 30.35
N THR A 279 36.88 4.75 30.23
CA THR A 279 36.76 5.97 31.03
C THR A 279 36.89 7.23 30.17
N GLN A 280 36.44 8.37 30.67
CA GLN A 280 36.71 9.68 30.09
C GLN A 280 38.16 10.11 30.39
N GLN A 281 38.64 11.18 29.74
CA GLN A 281 39.99 11.70 30.01
C GLN A 281 40.20 12.21 31.44
N ASN A 282 39.10 12.51 32.14
CA ASN A 282 39.09 12.98 33.52
C ASN A 282 38.77 11.85 34.54
N GLY A 283 38.89 10.58 34.15
CA GLY A 283 38.64 9.43 35.04
C GLY A 283 37.17 9.07 35.28
N GLU A 284 36.22 9.89 34.83
CA GLU A 284 34.79 9.64 34.99
C GLU A 284 34.27 8.54 34.03
N PRO A 285 33.17 7.83 34.38
CA PRO A 285 32.54 6.87 33.48
C PRO A 285 32.18 7.47 32.13
N LEU A 286 32.35 6.72 31.04
CA LEU A 286 31.78 7.13 29.76
C LEU A 286 30.26 7.28 29.88
N THR A 287 29.71 8.31 29.23
CA THR A 287 28.28 8.60 29.11
C THR A 287 27.84 8.40 27.66
N ASP A 288 26.52 8.30 27.42
CA ASP A 288 26.01 8.21 26.04
C ASP A 288 26.47 9.40 25.18
N LYS A 289 26.57 10.60 25.77
CA LYS A 289 27.04 11.81 25.08
C LYS A 289 28.54 11.78 24.80
N SER A 290 29.35 11.36 25.78
CA SER A 290 30.81 11.35 25.61
C SER A 290 31.27 10.24 24.67
N LEU A 291 30.67 9.05 24.72
CA LEU A 291 30.93 7.97 23.76
C LEU A 291 30.47 8.36 22.35
N TYR A 292 29.27 8.94 22.20
CA TYR A 292 28.81 9.47 20.91
C TYR A 292 29.81 10.48 20.35
N LYS A 293 30.25 11.46 21.17
CA LYS A 293 31.23 12.48 20.78
C LYS A 293 32.57 11.87 20.37
N LEU A 294 33.11 10.96 21.17
CA LEU A 294 34.34 10.24 20.84
C LEU A 294 34.23 9.53 19.49
N PHE A 295 33.13 8.84 19.23
CA PHE A 295 32.95 8.07 18.00
C PHE A 295 32.82 8.96 16.76
N TRP A 296 31.94 9.97 16.78
CA TRP A 296 31.72 10.80 15.59
C TRP A 296 32.90 11.72 15.30
N THR A 297 33.57 12.26 16.32
CA THR A 297 34.77 13.10 16.10
C THR A 297 35.92 12.27 15.53
N THR A 298 36.09 11.02 16.01
CA THR A 298 37.14 10.13 15.52
C THR A 298 36.89 9.71 14.08
N SER A 299 35.66 9.27 13.77
CA SER A 299 35.28 8.91 12.39
C SER A 299 35.37 10.09 11.44
N TYR A 300 34.87 11.26 11.84
CA TYR A 300 34.93 12.45 11.00
C TYR A 300 36.36 12.88 10.69
N ARG A 301 37.27 12.82 11.67
CA ARG A 301 38.68 13.17 11.48
C ARG A 301 39.37 12.28 10.45
N LEU A 302 39.09 10.99 10.44
CA LEU A 302 39.77 10.03 9.56
C LEU A 302 39.07 9.83 8.20
N THR A 303 37.74 10.04 8.15
CA THR A 303 36.94 9.67 6.97
C THR A 303 36.11 10.82 6.40
N GLY A 304 36.03 11.97 7.09
CA GLY A 304 35.10 13.05 6.75
C GLY A 304 33.64 12.77 7.10
N LYS A 305 33.31 11.58 7.64
CA LYS A 305 31.93 11.17 7.91
C LYS A 305 31.60 11.18 9.40
N LYS A 306 30.48 11.81 9.79
CA LYS A 306 30.02 11.91 11.19
C LYS A 306 29.28 10.64 11.63
N CYS A 307 29.98 9.50 11.61
CA CYS A 307 29.41 8.20 11.96
C CYS A 307 29.18 8.10 13.47
N ASN A 308 28.11 7.42 13.88
CA ASN A 308 27.84 7.14 15.29
C ASN A 308 27.91 5.63 15.57
N PRO A 309 28.04 5.19 16.83
CA PRO A 309 28.22 3.78 17.15
C PRO A 309 27.05 2.89 16.68
N HIS A 310 25.83 3.42 16.62
CA HIS A 310 24.67 2.65 16.20
C HIS A 310 24.69 2.29 14.72
N LEU A 311 25.33 3.11 13.88
CA LEU A 311 25.41 2.86 12.43
C LEU A 311 26.31 1.67 12.09
N ILE A 312 27.22 1.25 12.98
CA ILE A 312 28.09 0.10 12.71
C ILE A 312 27.31 -1.21 12.54
N ARG A 313 26.21 -1.33 13.29
CA ARG A 313 25.26 -2.45 13.17
C ARG A 313 24.64 -2.49 11.78
N ASP A 314 24.27 -1.33 11.29
CA ASP A 314 23.68 -1.15 9.98
C ASP A 314 24.74 -1.48 8.92
N SER A 315 25.99 -1.03 9.09
CA SER A 315 27.10 -1.25 8.17
C SER A 315 27.38 -2.73 7.93
N ILE A 316 27.52 -3.54 8.99
CA ILE A 316 27.77 -4.99 8.84
C ILE A 316 26.58 -5.71 8.21
N VAL A 317 25.34 -5.41 8.64
CA VAL A 317 24.14 -6.05 8.08
C VAL A 317 24.00 -5.71 6.60
N THR A 318 24.23 -4.45 6.23
CA THR A 318 24.17 -3.99 4.84
C THR A 318 25.25 -4.66 3.99
N TYR A 319 26.47 -4.76 4.52
CA TYR A 319 27.59 -5.41 3.84
C TYR A 319 27.32 -6.90 3.58
N LEU A 320 26.95 -7.67 4.62
CA LEU A 320 26.72 -9.11 4.47
C LEU A 320 25.56 -9.43 3.52
N ARG A 321 24.49 -8.63 3.58
CA ARG A 321 23.37 -8.77 2.64
C ARG A 321 23.73 -8.39 1.22
N GLY A 322 24.75 -7.55 1.01
CA GLY A 322 25.30 -7.23 -0.30
C GLY A 322 26.35 -8.24 -0.79
N SER A 323 27.05 -8.93 0.11
CA SER A 323 28.17 -9.82 -0.21
C SER A 323 27.78 -11.28 -0.44
N GLY A 324 26.48 -11.57 -0.62
CA GLY A 324 25.99 -12.93 -0.87
C GLY A 324 25.92 -13.85 0.36
N ALA A 325 25.91 -13.30 1.59
CA ALA A 325 25.76 -14.13 2.79
C ALA A 325 24.45 -14.93 2.78
N SER A 326 24.51 -16.17 3.22
CA SER A 326 23.35 -17.07 3.34
C SER A 326 22.38 -16.59 4.42
N GLU A 327 21.10 -16.99 4.32
CA GLU A 327 20.11 -16.70 5.38
C GLU A 327 20.54 -17.28 6.74
N ARG A 328 21.23 -18.42 6.75
CA ARG A 328 21.79 -19.03 7.97
C ARG A 328 22.81 -18.12 8.65
N GLU A 329 23.72 -17.50 7.88
CA GLU A 329 24.71 -16.56 8.43
C GLU A 329 24.05 -15.28 8.96
N LEU A 330 23.05 -14.78 8.24
CA LEU A 330 22.28 -13.60 8.65
C LEU A 330 21.47 -13.85 9.92
N GLU A 331 20.87 -15.04 10.06
CA GLU A 331 20.18 -15.51 11.25
C GLU A 331 21.14 -15.65 12.44
N ALA A 332 22.29 -16.28 12.23
CA ALA A 332 23.33 -16.40 13.26
C ALA A 332 23.79 -15.01 13.75
N LEU A 333 24.00 -14.06 12.83
CA LEU A 333 24.33 -12.68 13.20
C LEU A 333 23.18 -12.00 13.95
N ALA A 334 21.92 -12.27 13.61
CA ALA A 334 20.76 -11.68 14.28
C ALA A 334 20.69 -12.13 15.75
N LEU A 335 20.86 -13.43 15.98
CA LEU A 335 20.98 -14.02 17.32
C LEU A 335 22.17 -13.42 18.07
N TYR A 336 23.33 -13.35 17.41
CA TYR A 336 24.55 -12.77 17.98
C TYR A 336 24.36 -11.30 18.39
N MET A 337 23.61 -10.51 17.61
CA MET A 337 23.33 -9.09 17.87
C MET A 337 22.08 -8.84 18.74
N GLY A 338 21.36 -9.89 19.15
CA GLY A 338 20.21 -9.84 20.06
C GLY A 338 18.92 -9.26 19.44
N HIS A 339 18.58 -9.67 18.22
CA HIS A 339 17.30 -9.35 17.55
C HIS A 339 16.90 -10.39 16.50
N SER A 340 15.71 -10.23 15.92
CA SER A 340 15.25 -11.08 14.81
C SER A 340 15.88 -10.71 13.45
N VAL A 341 15.79 -11.64 12.49
CA VAL A 341 16.14 -11.40 11.08
C VAL A 341 15.24 -10.34 10.46
N ASP A 342 13.96 -10.29 10.85
CA ASP A 342 13.04 -9.23 10.40
C ASP A 342 13.47 -7.84 10.86
N MET A 343 14.03 -7.73 12.08
CA MET A 343 14.60 -6.47 12.55
C MET A 343 15.81 -6.06 11.71
N GLN A 344 16.66 -7.02 11.30
CA GLN A 344 17.74 -6.73 10.34
C GLN A 344 17.19 -6.17 9.03
N ARG A 345 16.22 -6.84 8.41
CA ARG A 345 15.64 -6.45 7.12
C ARG A 345 14.97 -5.07 7.17
N SER A 346 14.25 -4.77 8.26
CA SER A 346 13.44 -3.55 8.38
C SER A 346 14.19 -2.34 8.93
N THR A 347 15.21 -2.57 9.76
CA THR A 347 15.88 -1.49 10.52
C THR A 347 17.33 -1.27 10.08
N TYR A 348 18.08 -2.36 9.85
CA TYR A 348 19.54 -2.31 9.69
C TYR A 348 20.01 -2.45 8.24
N ASP A 349 19.26 -3.12 7.35
CA ASP A 349 19.58 -3.23 5.92
C ASP A 349 19.40 -1.88 5.22
N ARG A 350 20.52 -1.23 4.87
CA ARG A 350 20.58 0.09 4.23
C ARG A 350 20.78 0.03 2.71
N ARG A 351 20.75 -1.14 2.08
CA ARG A 351 20.87 -1.24 0.62
C ARG A 351 19.75 -0.46 -0.07
N SER A 352 20.10 0.22 -1.17
CA SER A 352 19.14 0.90 -2.03
C SER A 352 18.19 -0.12 -2.69
N LYS A 353 17.10 0.36 -3.30
CA LYS A 353 16.21 -0.55 -4.04
C LYS A 353 16.95 -1.22 -5.19
N GLU A 354 17.81 -0.48 -5.86
CA GLU A 354 18.65 -0.93 -6.97
C GLU A 354 19.60 -2.04 -6.50
N GLN A 355 20.34 -1.81 -5.41
CA GLN A 355 21.24 -2.81 -4.80
C GLN A 355 20.51 -4.07 -4.30
N LYS A 356 19.23 -3.95 -3.91
CA LYS A 356 18.40 -5.11 -3.51
C LYS A 356 17.93 -5.94 -4.71
N VAL A 357 17.83 -5.32 -5.88
CA VAL A 357 17.34 -5.93 -7.13
C VAL A 357 18.49 -6.44 -8.01
N GLU A 358 19.70 -5.92 -7.83
CA GLU A 358 20.92 -6.30 -8.57
C GLU A 358 21.13 -7.83 -8.68
N PRO A 359 21.00 -8.64 -7.62
CA PRO A 359 21.12 -10.10 -7.76
C PRO A 359 20.12 -10.74 -8.72
N ALA A 360 18.91 -10.15 -8.85
CA ALA A 360 17.91 -10.63 -9.80
C ALA A 360 18.31 -10.27 -11.25
N VAL A 361 18.90 -9.09 -11.46
CA VAL A 361 19.42 -8.66 -12.76
C VAL A 361 20.56 -9.59 -13.20
N GLU A 362 21.51 -9.88 -12.30
CA GLU A 362 22.63 -10.79 -12.56
C GLU A 362 22.15 -12.22 -12.85
N LEU A 363 21.17 -12.72 -12.09
CA LEU A 363 20.58 -14.04 -12.29
C LEU A 363 19.94 -14.15 -13.69
N LEU A 364 19.16 -13.15 -14.08
CA LEU A 364 18.54 -13.11 -15.41
C LEU A 364 19.59 -13.04 -16.52
N ALA A 365 20.62 -12.21 -16.36
CA ALA A 365 21.72 -12.13 -17.31
C ALA A 365 22.48 -13.47 -17.43
N ALA A 366 22.69 -14.19 -16.31
CA ALA A 366 23.33 -15.49 -16.29
C ALA A 366 22.47 -16.58 -16.96
N LEU A 367 21.16 -16.58 -16.71
CA LEU A 367 20.21 -17.50 -17.36
C LEU A 367 20.16 -17.28 -18.88
N ASN A 368 20.11 -16.02 -19.32
CA ASN A 368 20.12 -15.69 -20.74
C ASN A 368 21.43 -16.13 -21.42
N ARG A 369 22.59 -15.93 -20.78
CA ARG A 369 23.88 -16.43 -21.30
C ARG A 369 23.91 -17.96 -21.43
N ARG A 370 23.32 -18.68 -20.47
CA ARG A 370 23.23 -20.16 -20.54
C ARG A 370 22.31 -20.61 -21.68
N ALA A 371 21.19 -19.93 -21.90
CA ALA A 371 20.28 -20.22 -23.01
C ALA A 371 20.95 -19.96 -24.38
N ILE A 372 21.75 -18.91 -24.50
CA ILE A 372 22.47 -18.57 -25.74
C ILE A 372 23.62 -19.55 -26.00
N ASN A 373 24.41 -19.89 -24.96
CA ASN A 373 25.59 -20.76 -25.12
C ASN A 373 25.26 -22.26 -25.15
N GLY A 374 24.04 -22.66 -24.74
CA GLY A 374 23.57 -24.04 -24.78
C GLY A 374 23.00 -24.48 -26.15
N GLY A 375 22.99 -23.61 -27.16
CA GLY A 375 22.36 -23.87 -28.48
C GLY A 375 23.29 -24.37 -29.60
N GLY A 376 24.57 -24.66 -29.32
CA GLY A 376 25.54 -25.06 -30.35
C GLY A 376 25.83 -26.56 -30.36
N GLY A 377 25.04 -27.35 -31.10
CA GLY A 377 25.38 -28.77 -31.35
C GLY A 377 24.29 -29.63 -31.98
N SER A 378 24.01 -29.45 -33.27
CA SER A 378 23.96 -30.52 -34.28
C SER A 378 23.32 -30.02 -35.57
N SER A 379 24.03 -30.32 -36.65
CA SER A 379 23.76 -30.03 -38.06
C SER A 379 22.56 -30.81 -38.60
N GLY A 380 21.76 -30.18 -39.46
CA GLY A 380 20.83 -30.90 -40.33
C GLY A 380 19.87 -30.00 -41.10
N SER A 381 20.28 -29.64 -42.32
CA SER A 381 19.48 -29.33 -43.53
C SER A 381 18.23 -28.46 -43.44
N SER A 382 18.30 -27.39 -44.23
CA SER A 382 17.20 -26.62 -44.82
C SER A 382 16.07 -27.49 -45.38
N ASP A 383 14.83 -27.07 -45.12
CA ASP A 383 13.91 -26.64 -46.18
C ASP A 383 12.84 -25.72 -45.58
N GLY A 384 12.49 -24.69 -46.34
CA GLY A 384 11.58 -23.64 -45.91
C GLY A 384 10.13 -24.07 -46.01
N GLU A 385 9.35 -23.78 -44.97
CA GLU A 385 7.90 -23.82 -45.01
C GLU A 385 7.31 -22.63 -44.24
N ALA A 386 6.18 -22.19 -44.76
CA ALA A 386 5.51 -20.93 -44.50
C ALA A 386 5.31 -20.60 -43.01
N ALA A 387 5.39 -19.31 -42.69
CA ALA A 387 5.02 -18.74 -41.41
C ALA A 387 3.52 -18.98 -41.16
N ASP A 388 3.24 -20.11 -40.52
CA ASP A 388 1.90 -20.52 -40.18
C ASP A 388 1.45 -19.79 -38.90
N ALA A 389 0.27 -19.15 -38.96
CA ALA A 389 -0.33 -18.31 -37.93
C ALA A 389 -0.89 -19.12 -36.73
N HIS A 390 -0.21 -20.21 -36.36
CA HIS A 390 -0.62 -21.19 -35.36
C HIS A 390 0.21 -21.11 -34.05
N GLY A 391 1.05 -20.08 -33.89
CA GLY A 391 1.93 -19.90 -32.73
C GLY A 391 1.22 -19.66 -31.38
N TYR A 392 -0.09 -19.37 -31.39
CA TYR A 392 -0.84 -19.07 -30.17
C TYR A 392 -1.24 -20.33 -29.38
N HIS A 393 -1.49 -21.46 -30.05
CA HIS A 393 -2.01 -22.66 -29.37
C HIS A 393 -0.98 -23.45 -28.56
N LYS A 394 0.32 -23.28 -28.80
CA LYS A 394 1.37 -24.02 -28.05
C LYS A 394 1.75 -23.35 -26.73
N ALA A 395 1.52 -22.04 -26.57
CA ALA A 395 1.81 -21.31 -25.33
C ALA A 395 0.70 -21.42 -24.26
N ASP A 396 -0.51 -21.80 -24.67
CA ASP A 396 -1.70 -21.81 -23.81
C ASP A 396 -1.72 -22.99 -22.82
N MET A 397 -0.98 -24.07 -23.12
CA MET A 397 -0.83 -25.24 -22.23
C MET A 397 0.22 -25.04 -21.10
N ALA A 398 0.93 -23.90 -21.07
CA ALA A 398 2.05 -23.66 -20.16
C ALA A 398 1.74 -22.73 -18.97
N ARG A 399 0.54 -22.14 -18.88
CA ARG A 399 0.18 -21.23 -17.77
C ARG A 399 -0.37 -22.03 -16.58
N ALA A 400 0.11 -21.71 -15.38
CA ALA A 400 -0.29 -22.41 -14.16
C ALA A 400 -1.72 -22.07 -13.72
N PHE A 401 -2.19 -20.87 -14.03
CA PHE A 401 -3.49 -20.35 -13.59
C PHE A 401 -4.32 -19.83 -14.75
N ASP A 402 -5.59 -20.22 -14.78
CA ASP A 402 -6.62 -19.63 -15.64
C ASP A 402 -6.93 -18.20 -15.18
N VAL A 403 -7.12 -18.01 -13.87
CA VAL A 403 -7.47 -16.70 -13.28
C VAL A 403 -6.67 -16.42 -12.01
N VAL A 404 -6.06 -15.23 -11.93
CA VAL A 404 -5.50 -14.71 -10.67
C VAL A 404 -6.30 -13.51 -10.20
N VAL A 405 -6.76 -13.56 -8.94
CA VAL A 405 -7.50 -12.47 -8.29
C VAL A 405 -6.50 -11.51 -7.62
N TRP A 406 -6.09 -10.48 -8.35
CA TRP A 406 -5.24 -9.42 -7.83
C TRP A 406 -6.04 -8.42 -6.99
N GLY A 407 -5.62 -8.24 -5.73
CA GLY A 407 -6.37 -7.45 -4.76
C GLY A 407 -7.44 -8.26 -4.03
N ALA A 408 -7.28 -9.59 -3.95
CA ALA A 408 -8.23 -10.53 -3.36
C ALA A 408 -8.68 -10.19 -1.92
N THR A 409 -7.86 -9.47 -1.16
CA THR A 409 -8.19 -9.10 0.24
C THR A 409 -9.05 -7.85 0.39
N GLY A 410 -9.31 -7.12 -0.71
CA GLY A 410 -10.25 -5.99 -0.77
C GLY A 410 -11.71 -6.45 -0.79
N PHE A 411 -12.65 -5.50 -0.65
CA PHE A 411 -14.08 -5.83 -0.52
C PHE A 411 -14.61 -6.66 -1.71
N THR A 412 -14.49 -6.14 -2.93
CA THR A 412 -14.92 -6.86 -4.15
C THR A 412 -14.07 -8.10 -4.40
N GLY A 413 -12.75 -8.04 -4.16
CA GLY A 413 -11.84 -9.19 -4.33
C GLY A 413 -12.22 -10.39 -3.47
N ARG A 414 -12.71 -10.15 -2.25
CA ARG A 414 -13.23 -11.19 -1.35
C ARG A 414 -14.48 -11.86 -1.93
N LEU A 415 -15.40 -11.07 -2.49
CA LEU A 415 -16.62 -11.59 -3.14
C LEU A 415 -16.29 -12.39 -4.40
N VAL A 416 -15.29 -11.97 -5.19
CA VAL A 416 -14.81 -12.74 -6.35
C VAL A 416 -14.24 -14.08 -5.90
N ALA A 417 -13.37 -14.09 -4.88
CA ALA A 417 -12.80 -15.32 -4.34
C ALA A 417 -13.88 -16.24 -3.74
N GLU A 418 -14.92 -15.65 -3.12
CA GLU A 418 -16.09 -16.36 -2.64
C GLU A 418 -16.90 -17.01 -3.78
N HIS A 419 -17.12 -16.30 -4.89
CA HIS A 419 -17.77 -16.89 -6.07
C HIS A 419 -16.97 -18.05 -6.65
N LEU A 420 -15.65 -17.92 -6.77
CA LEU A 420 -14.78 -19.01 -7.21
C LEU A 420 -14.87 -20.22 -6.28
N ALA A 421 -14.73 -20.00 -4.97
CA ALA A 421 -14.79 -21.05 -3.96
C ALA A 421 -16.15 -21.78 -3.92
N ARG A 422 -17.25 -21.04 -4.11
CA ARG A 422 -18.61 -21.60 -4.02
C ARG A 422 -19.04 -22.28 -5.32
N ASP A 423 -18.81 -21.64 -6.46
CA ASP A 423 -19.43 -22.02 -7.74
C ASP A 423 -18.47 -22.76 -8.68
N TYR A 424 -17.15 -22.63 -8.47
CA TYR A 424 -16.11 -23.16 -9.36
C TYR A 424 -15.09 -24.03 -8.61
N LYS A 425 -15.59 -25.00 -7.85
CA LYS A 425 -14.77 -25.95 -7.06
C LYS A 425 -13.84 -26.82 -7.90
N THR A 426 -14.23 -27.09 -9.16
CA THR A 426 -13.46 -27.88 -10.12
C THR A 426 -13.47 -27.19 -11.48
N GLY A 427 -12.52 -27.53 -12.35
CA GLY A 427 -12.47 -27.02 -13.72
C GLY A 427 -11.86 -25.63 -13.91
N VAL A 428 -11.47 -24.94 -12.82
CA VAL A 428 -10.77 -23.64 -12.88
C VAL A 428 -9.52 -23.67 -12.01
N LYS A 429 -8.36 -23.39 -12.61
CA LYS A 429 -7.09 -23.21 -11.87
C LYS A 429 -6.95 -21.75 -11.49
N TRP A 430 -7.14 -21.41 -10.22
CA TRP A 430 -7.09 -20.01 -9.77
C TRP A 430 -6.21 -19.81 -8.54
N ALA A 431 -5.75 -18.56 -8.36
CA ALA A 431 -4.98 -18.15 -7.20
C ALA A 431 -5.42 -16.78 -6.66
N ILE A 432 -5.18 -16.54 -5.37
CA ILE A 432 -5.39 -15.23 -4.74
C ILE A 432 -4.07 -14.47 -4.65
N ALA A 433 -4.09 -13.19 -5.01
CA ALA A 433 -2.87 -12.39 -5.08
C ALA A 433 -2.98 -11.02 -4.40
N GLY A 434 -1.87 -10.56 -3.85
CA GLY A 434 -1.74 -9.24 -3.25
C GLY A 434 -0.49 -9.08 -2.39
N ARG A 435 -0.35 -7.91 -1.75
CA ARG A 435 0.86 -7.50 -1.02
C ARG A 435 1.02 -8.05 0.40
N SER A 436 -0.01 -8.68 0.97
CA SER A 436 -0.03 -9.08 2.39
C SER A 436 -0.37 -10.55 2.49
N GLN A 437 0.66 -11.36 2.74
CA GLN A 437 0.55 -12.80 2.92
C GLN A 437 -0.43 -13.16 4.03
N GLU A 438 -0.29 -12.55 5.21
CA GLU A 438 -1.19 -12.76 6.36
C GLU A 438 -2.68 -12.57 5.99
N ARG A 439 -3.02 -11.52 5.24
CA ARG A 439 -4.42 -11.27 4.86
C ARG A 439 -4.94 -12.24 3.81
N LEU A 440 -4.07 -12.74 2.93
CA LEU A 440 -4.41 -13.75 1.92
C LEU A 440 -4.59 -15.12 2.56
N GLU A 441 -3.71 -15.49 3.49
CA GLU A 441 -3.83 -16.72 4.29
C GLU A 441 -5.13 -16.71 5.09
N LYS A 442 -5.45 -15.59 5.74
CA LYS A 442 -6.72 -15.43 6.45
C LYS A 442 -7.92 -15.62 5.53
N LEU A 443 -7.92 -14.99 4.35
CA LEU A 443 -8.99 -15.16 3.36
C LEU A 443 -9.12 -16.62 2.92
N ARG A 444 -8.00 -17.29 2.63
CA ARG A 444 -8.00 -18.71 2.23
C ARG A 444 -8.58 -19.61 3.32
N SER A 445 -8.21 -19.37 4.58
CA SER A 445 -8.78 -20.11 5.72
C SER A 445 -10.28 -19.87 5.86
N GLU A 446 -10.73 -18.61 5.80
CA GLU A 446 -12.16 -18.25 5.85
C GLU A 446 -12.95 -18.94 4.73
N LEU A 447 -12.44 -18.95 3.50
CA LEU A 447 -13.07 -19.63 2.37
C LEU A 447 -13.08 -21.15 2.56
N SER A 448 -12.00 -21.74 3.08
CA SER A 448 -11.93 -23.18 3.31
C SER A 448 -12.89 -23.67 4.40
N GLU A 449 -13.01 -22.92 5.49
CA GLU A 449 -13.97 -23.22 6.55
C GLU A 449 -15.42 -23.17 6.05
N GLN A 450 -15.72 -22.21 5.17
CA GLN A 450 -17.08 -22.00 4.69
C GLN A 450 -17.48 -22.91 3.53
N TYR A 451 -16.57 -23.20 2.61
CA TYR A 451 -16.89 -23.83 1.33
C TYR A 451 -16.20 -25.18 1.08
N GLY A 452 -15.16 -25.56 1.83
CA GLY A 452 -14.53 -26.88 1.71
C GLY A 452 -13.03 -26.91 2.03
N GLY A 453 -12.55 -28.05 2.54
CA GLY A 453 -11.15 -28.26 2.94
C GLY A 453 -10.14 -28.18 1.78
N GLU A 454 -10.58 -28.50 0.56
CA GLU A 454 -9.80 -28.41 -0.68
C GLU A 454 -9.27 -27.01 -0.96
N LEU A 455 -9.93 -25.97 -0.44
CA LEU A 455 -9.53 -24.58 -0.66
C LEU A 455 -8.26 -24.19 0.12
N ARG A 456 -7.78 -25.04 1.04
CA ARG A 456 -6.47 -24.86 1.69
C ARG A 456 -5.32 -24.88 0.70
N GLU A 457 -5.51 -25.58 -0.42
CA GLU A 457 -4.52 -25.72 -1.49
C GLU A 457 -4.59 -24.57 -2.51
N VAL A 458 -5.54 -23.63 -2.38
CA VAL A 458 -5.59 -22.45 -3.26
C VAL A 458 -4.26 -21.69 -3.15
N PRO A 459 -3.52 -21.52 -4.26
CA PRO A 459 -2.23 -20.86 -4.21
C PRO A 459 -2.34 -19.38 -3.84
N ILE A 460 -1.35 -18.92 -3.07
CA ILE A 460 -1.21 -17.53 -2.65
C ILE A 460 -0.02 -16.93 -3.39
N LEU A 461 -0.26 -15.86 -4.13
CA LEU A 461 0.77 -15.16 -4.89
C LEU A 461 1.04 -13.78 -4.28
N ILE A 462 2.27 -13.58 -3.79
CA ILE A 462 2.67 -12.31 -3.19
C ILE A 462 3.26 -11.40 -4.27
N GLY A 463 2.65 -10.23 -4.43
CA GLY A 463 3.14 -9.18 -5.31
C GLY A 463 2.94 -7.80 -4.71
N ASP A 464 3.75 -6.84 -5.16
CA ASP A 464 3.64 -5.43 -4.78
C ASP A 464 3.61 -4.56 -6.05
N ILE A 465 2.68 -3.60 -6.12
CA ILE A 465 2.61 -2.61 -7.19
C ILE A 465 3.89 -1.77 -7.33
N GLN A 466 4.69 -1.67 -6.27
CA GLN A 466 5.99 -0.98 -6.30
C GLN A 466 7.14 -1.88 -6.80
N ASN A 467 6.85 -3.14 -7.11
CA ASN A 467 7.79 -4.14 -7.60
C ASN A 467 7.26 -4.77 -8.89
N GLN A 468 7.59 -4.16 -10.03
CA GLN A 468 7.15 -4.63 -11.36
C GLN A 468 7.52 -6.10 -11.63
N ALA A 469 8.70 -6.56 -11.19
CA ALA A 469 9.12 -7.95 -11.38
C ALA A 469 8.19 -8.95 -10.67
N SER A 470 7.62 -8.56 -9.52
CA SER A 470 6.63 -9.40 -8.84
C SER A 470 5.31 -9.49 -9.61
N LEU A 471 4.88 -8.40 -10.26
CA LEU A 471 3.69 -8.39 -11.10
C LEU A 471 3.92 -9.17 -12.41
N ASP A 472 5.08 -8.99 -13.04
CA ASP A 472 5.50 -9.72 -14.23
C ASP A 472 5.55 -11.23 -13.96
N SER A 473 6.10 -11.64 -12.81
CA SER A 473 6.12 -13.05 -12.39
C SER A 473 4.70 -13.63 -12.24
N ILE A 474 3.79 -12.88 -11.61
CA ILE A 474 2.38 -13.30 -11.47
C ILE A 474 1.69 -13.38 -12.83
N ALA A 475 1.84 -12.36 -13.67
CA ALA A 475 1.24 -12.33 -15.00
C ALA A 475 1.75 -13.49 -15.87
N ALA A 476 3.06 -13.76 -15.85
CA ALA A 476 3.69 -14.80 -16.66
C ALA A 476 3.18 -16.23 -16.40
N GLN A 477 2.50 -16.49 -15.30
CA GLN A 477 1.90 -17.79 -14.99
C GLN A 477 0.36 -17.78 -15.10
N THR A 478 -0.22 -16.69 -15.60
CA THR A 478 -1.66 -16.42 -15.58
C THR A 478 -2.20 -16.20 -16.99
N ARG A 479 -3.36 -16.82 -17.31
CA ARG A 479 -4.10 -16.54 -18.55
C ARG A 479 -4.87 -15.24 -18.46
N VAL A 480 -5.59 -15.02 -17.34
CA VAL A 480 -6.34 -13.78 -17.09
C VAL A 480 -6.05 -13.19 -15.71
N MET A 481 -5.50 -11.98 -15.69
CA MET A 481 -5.30 -11.21 -14.46
C MET A 481 -6.55 -10.38 -14.15
N LEU A 482 -7.30 -10.77 -13.13
CA LEU A 482 -8.50 -10.09 -12.65
C LEU A 482 -8.11 -9.14 -11.53
N SER A 483 -8.31 -7.84 -11.70
CA SER A 483 -7.91 -6.82 -10.73
C SER A 483 -9.11 -6.18 -10.02
N THR A 484 -9.05 -6.15 -8.69
CA THR A 484 -9.98 -5.39 -7.83
C THR A 484 -9.25 -4.33 -6.98
N ALA A 485 -8.01 -3.99 -7.34
CA ALA A 485 -7.13 -3.14 -6.54
C ALA A 485 -7.18 -1.66 -6.97
N GLY A 486 -8.26 -0.95 -6.61
CA GLY A 486 -8.40 0.50 -6.86
C GLY A 486 -7.89 1.41 -5.72
N PRO A 487 -7.74 2.74 -5.95
CA PRO A 487 -8.02 3.47 -7.20
C PRO A 487 -7.07 3.11 -8.35
N PHE A 488 -7.61 2.91 -9.54
CA PHE A 488 -6.89 2.37 -10.69
C PHE A 488 -5.94 3.37 -11.33
N ALA A 489 -6.26 4.67 -11.31
CA ALA A 489 -5.33 5.73 -11.71
C ALA A 489 -3.99 5.67 -10.94
N LEU A 490 -4.02 5.19 -9.70
CA LEU A 490 -2.83 5.08 -8.85
C LEU A 490 -2.14 3.71 -8.97
N TYR A 491 -2.91 2.64 -9.09
CA TYR A 491 -2.42 1.27 -8.88
C TYR A 491 -2.60 0.32 -10.08
N GLY A 492 -3.41 0.70 -11.07
CA GLY A 492 -3.79 -0.17 -12.19
C GLY A 492 -2.74 -0.25 -13.28
N THR A 493 -2.06 0.86 -13.62
CA THR A 493 -1.12 0.91 -14.75
C THR A 493 0.00 -0.14 -14.67
N PRO A 494 0.69 -0.36 -13.53
CA PRO A 494 1.72 -1.40 -13.42
C PRO A 494 1.20 -2.82 -13.66
N VAL A 495 -0.07 -3.09 -13.31
CA VAL A 495 -0.73 -4.39 -13.48
C VAL A 495 -1.07 -4.63 -14.95
N VAL A 496 -1.60 -3.61 -15.64
CA VAL A 496 -1.85 -3.65 -17.09
C VAL A 496 -0.53 -3.81 -17.85
N ASP A 497 0.53 -3.10 -17.43
CA ASP A 497 1.87 -3.22 -18.02
C ASP A 497 2.39 -4.66 -17.97
N ALA A 498 2.32 -5.29 -16.78
CA ALA A 498 2.71 -6.68 -16.58
C ALA A 498 1.91 -7.64 -17.47
N ALA A 499 0.59 -7.40 -17.59
CA ALA A 499 -0.31 -8.23 -18.39
C ALA A 499 0.06 -8.16 -19.88
N VAL A 500 0.21 -6.95 -20.44
CA VAL A 500 0.58 -6.74 -21.85
C VAL A 500 1.99 -7.27 -22.14
N ARG A 501 2.96 -7.05 -21.23
CA ARG A 501 4.32 -7.60 -21.37
C ARG A 501 4.31 -9.12 -21.45
N SER A 502 3.54 -9.77 -20.57
CA SER A 502 3.55 -11.22 -20.40
C SER A 502 2.63 -11.98 -21.36
N GLY A 503 1.80 -11.28 -22.15
CA GLY A 503 0.82 -11.94 -23.01
C GLY A 503 -0.41 -12.44 -22.25
N THR A 504 -0.81 -11.75 -21.18
CA THR A 504 -1.87 -12.15 -20.25
C THR A 504 -3.06 -11.22 -20.42
N HIS A 505 -4.26 -11.78 -20.54
CA HIS A 505 -5.48 -10.98 -20.58
C HIS A 505 -5.74 -10.29 -19.24
N TYR A 506 -6.51 -9.21 -19.26
CA TYR A 506 -6.76 -8.41 -18.06
C TYR A 506 -8.22 -7.97 -17.99
N VAL A 507 -8.81 -8.03 -16.80
CA VAL A 507 -10.13 -7.44 -16.52
C VAL A 507 -10.12 -6.70 -15.18
N ASP A 508 -10.91 -5.63 -15.08
CA ASP A 508 -11.12 -4.91 -13.82
C ASP A 508 -12.52 -4.28 -13.71
N ILE A 509 -12.77 -3.55 -12.63
CA ILE A 509 -14.05 -2.87 -12.36
C ILE A 509 -13.91 -1.34 -12.33
N THR A 510 -12.94 -0.77 -13.06
CA THR A 510 -12.72 0.67 -13.00
C THR A 510 -13.92 1.46 -13.54
N GLY A 511 -14.21 2.60 -12.92
CA GLY A 511 -15.07 3.66 -13.48
C GLY A 511 -14.27 4.90 -13.89
N GLU A 512 -12.94 4.84 -13.77
CA GLU A 512 -12.04 5.99 -13.91
C GLU A 512 -11.68 6.25 -15.38
N VAL A 513 -12.62 6.83 -16.14
CA VAL A 513 -12.46 7.12 -17.58
C VAL A 513 -11.12 7.75 -17.97
N PRO A 514 -10.59 8.78 -17.27
CA PRO A 514 -9.31 9.38 -17.67
C PRO A 514 -8.14 8.39 -17.60
N TRP A 515 -8.18 7.47 -16.64
CA TRP A 515 -7.21 6.38 -16.56
C TRP A 515 -7.43 5.35 -17.68
N VAL A 516 -8.70 5.01 -18.00
CA VAL A 516 -9.01 4.17 -19.17
C VAL A 516 -8.45 4.77 -20.46
N LYS A 517 -8.57 6.08 -20.65
CA LYS A 517 -7.97 6.78 -21.78
C LYS A 517 -6.45 6.64 -21.79
N THR A 518 -5.81 6.80 -20.63
CA THR A 518 -4.36 6.62 -20.47
C THR A 518 -3.91 5.22 -20.90
N ILE A 519 -4.63 4.16 -20.51
CA ILE A 519 -4.27 2.80 -20.91
C ILE A 519 -4.60 2.52 -22.38
N VAL A 520 -5.68 3.09 -22.93
CA VAL A 520 -5.97 3.01 -24.38
C VAL A 520 -4.81 3.60 -25.17
N ASP A 521 -4.39 4.82 -24.84
CA ASP A 521 -3.32 5.52 -25.56
C ASP A 521 -1.97 4.80 -25.46
N LYS A 522 -1.68 4.20 -24.30
CA LYS A 522 -0.38 3.58 -24.03
C LYS A 522 -0.29 2.13 -24.49
N TYR A 523 -1.38 1.36 -24.41
CA TYR A 523 -1.33 -0.10 -24.51
C TYR A 523 -2.21 -0.71 -25.60
N HIS A 524 -3.12 0.04 -26.25
CA HIS A 524 -4.02 -0.54 -27.25
C HIS A 524 -3.27 -1.27 -28.37
N GLU A 525 -2.34 -0.59 -29.04
CA GLU A 525 -1.57 -1.16 -30.15
C GLU A 525 -0.72 -2.37 -29.71
N ALA A 526 -0.02 -2.25 -28.57
CA ALA A 526 0.85 -3.31 -28.07
C ALA A 526 0.06 -4.56 -27.66
N ALA A 527 -1.13 -4.38 -27.08
CA ALA A 527 -2.02 -5.48 -26.72
C ALA A 527 -2.66 -6.11 -27.98
N ALA A 528 -3.05 -5.30 -28.97
CA ALA A 528 -3.59 -5.78 -30.24
C ALA A 528 -2.56 -6.62 -31.01
N ALA A 529 -1.33 -6.13 -31.14
CA ALA A 529 -0.24 -6.84 -31.80
C ALA A 529 0.08 -8.20 -31.16
N LYS A 530 -0.20 -8.36 -29.86
CA LYS A 530 0.01 -9.61 -29.12
C LYS A 530 -1.24 -10.48 -29.02
N GLY A 531 -2.40 -10.08 -29.54
CA GLY A 531 -3.66 -10.79 -29.32
C GLY A 531 -4.13 -10.79 -27.85
N VAL A 532 -3.69 -9.81 -27.06
CA VAL A 532 -4.05 -9.72 -25.64
C VAL A 532 -5.27 -8.81 -25.48
N ARG A 533 -6.35 -9.33 -24.88
CA ARG A 533 -7.53 -8.53 -24.52
C ARG A 533 -7.36 -7.90 -23.13
N ILE A 534 -7.35 -6.57 -23.08
CA ILE A 534 -7.35 -5.77 -21.85
C ILE A 534 -8.73 -5.11 -21.74
N VAL A 535 -9.55 -5.54 -20.78
CA VAL A 535 -10.97 -5.16 -20.70
C VAL A 535 -11.28 -4.47 -19.36
N PRO A 536 -11.07 -3.15 -19.25
CA PRO A 536 -11.52 -2.39 -18.10
C PRO A 536 -13.07 -2.34 -18.00
N CYS A 537 -13.58 -1.87 -16.86
CA CYS A 537 -15.02 -1.60 -16.66
C CYS A 537 -15.93 -2.86 -16.66
N CYS A 538 -15.41 -4.02 -16.27
CA CYS A 538 -16.15 -5.29 -16.15
C CYS A 538 -17.01 -5.41 -14.87
N GLY A 539 -17.66 -4.33 -14.44
CA GLY A 539 -18.56 -4.29 -13.28
C GLY A 539 -20.00 -3.92 -13.64
N PHE A 540 -20.89 -3.85 -12.64
CA PHE A 540 -22.28 -3.39 -12.82
C PHE A 540 -22.35 -1.99 -13.42
N ASP A 541 -21.35 -1.17 -13.13
CA ASP A 541 -21.28 0.19 -13.62
C ASP A 541 -21.35 0.23 -15.15
N SER A 542 -20.78 -0.73 -15.90
CA SER A 542 -20.77 -0.70 -17.37
C SER A 542 -21.28 -1.97 -18.09
N ILE A 543 -21.13 -3.18 -17.54
CA ILE A 543 -21.52 -4.42 -18.25
C ILE A 543 -23.00 -4.47 -18.65
N PRO A 544 -23.97 -4.19 -17.76
CA PRO A 544 -25.39 -4.22 -18.13
C PRO A 544 -25.76 -3.17 -19.19
N PHE A 545 -24.96 -2.11 -19.28
CA PHE A 545 -25.16 -1.00 -20.20
C PHE A 545 -24.60 -1.32 -21.58
N ASP A 546 -23.36 -1.78 -21.61
CA ASP A 546 -22.63 -2.15 -22.82
C ASP A 546 -23.21 -3.40 -23.50
N LEU A 547 -23.36 -4.51 -22.76
CA LEU A 547 -23.94 -5.74 -23.29
C LEU A 547 -25.46 -5.62 -23.53
N GLY A 548 -26.14 -4.76 -22.78
CA GLY A 548 -27.55 -4.45 -23.02
C GLY A 548 -27.76 -3.75 -24.36
N ALA A 549 -26.91 -2.77 -24.68
CA ALA A 549 -26.91 -2.12 -25.99
C ALA A 549 -26.58 -3.13 -27.10
N LEU A 550 -25.54 -3.95 -26.93
CA LEU A 550 -25.19 -5.01 -27.88
C LEU A 550 -26.37 -5.93 -28.17
N LEU A 551 -27.04 -6.44 -27.13
CA LEU A 551 -28.17 -7.37 -27.26
C LEU A 551 -29.29 -6.78 -28.12
N ALA A 552 -29.68 -5.52 -27.86
CA ALA A 552 -30.77 -4.87 -28.60
C ALA A 552 -30.36 -4.50 -30.04
N VAL A 553 -29.15 -3.98 -30.23
CA VAL A 553 -28.57 -3.64 -31.55
C VAL A 553 -28.47 -4.90 -32.42
N ARG A 554 -27.94 -5.99 -31.87
CA ARG A 554 -27.76 -7.24 -32.59
C ARG A 554 -29.11 -7.83 -33.02
N HIS A 555 -30.11 -7.78 -32.14
CA HIS A 555 -31.46 -8.23 -32.47
C HIS A 555 -32.09 -7.38 -33.59
N LEU A 556 -31.89 -6.05 -33.60
CA LEU A 556 -32.32 -5.19 -34.72
C LEU A 556 -31.71 -5.64 -36.06
N ALA A 557 -30.40 -5.90 -36.07
CA ALA A 557 -29.68 -6.34 -37.26
C ALA A 557 -30.12 -7.73 -37.74
N GLU A 558 -30.17 -8.71 -36.84
CA GLU A 558 -30.47 -10.11 -37.20
C GLU A 558 -31.95 -10.32 -37.56
N ARG A 559 -32.88 -9.68 -36.84
CA ARG A 559 -34.31 -9.89 -37.05
C ARG A 559 -34.88 -9.03 -38.18
N TYR A 560 -34.41 -7.79 -38.30
CA TYR A 560 -35.00 -6.80 -39.20
C TYR A 560 -34.06 -6.35 -40.32
N GLY A 561 -32.78 -6.75 -40.31
CA GLY A 561 -31.80 -6.31 -41.30
C GLY A 561 -31.46 -4.83 -41.20
N LYS A 562 -31.69 -4.21 -40.02
CA LYS A 562 -31.59 -2.75 -39.82
C LYS A 562 -30.41 -2.38 -38.92
N LYS A 563 -29.71 -1.31 -39.28
CA LYS A 563 -28.72 -0.66 -38.42
C LYS A 563 -29.42 0.14 -37.32
N THR A 564 -28.72 0.38 -36.22
CA THR A 564 -29.27 1.12 -35.06
C THR A 564 -28.98 2.60 -35.21
N ALA A 565 -29.91 3.49 -34.87
CA ALA A 565 -29.64 4.92 -34.78
C ALA A 565 -29.41 5.37 -33.34
N LYS A 566 -30.29 4.93 -32.44
CA LYS A 566 -30.31 5.38 -31.04
C LYS A 566 -30.48 4.20 -30.09
N VAL A 567 -29.79 4.23 -28.97
CA VAL A 567 -30.05 3.37 -27.81
C VAL A 567 -30.27 4.24 -26.57
N LEU A 568 -31.32 3.94 -25.82
CA LEU A 568 -31.59 4.50 -24.49
C LEU A 568 -31.59 3.37 -23.48
N ASN A 569 -30.72 3.44 -22.48
CA ASN A 569 -30.70 2.50 -21.37
C ASN A 569 -31.30 3.14 -20.11
N VAL A 570 -32.36 2.55 -19.56
CA VAL A 570 -33.11 3.10 -18.44
C VAL A 570 -33.03 2.17 -17.24
N VAL A 571 -32.46 2.67 -16.15
CA VAL A 571 -32.50 1.99 -14.85
C VAL A 571 -33.93 2.09 -14.29
N MET A 572 -34.64 0.96 -14.28
CA MET A 572 -36.03 0.88 -13.82
C MET A 572 -36.16 0.74 -12.31
N GLY A 573 -35.12 0.22 -11.67
CA GLY A 573 -35.05 0.07 -10.22
C GLY A 573 -33.79 -0.66 -9.80
N SER A 574 -33.24 -0.26 -8.66
CA SER A 574 -32.07 -0.88 -8.06
C SER A 574 -32.15 -0.80 -6.54
N LYS A 575 -31.73 -1.87 -5.87
CA LYS A 575 -31.55 -1.91 -4.42
C LYS A 575 -30.14 -2.41 -4.12
N GLY A 576 -29.30 -1.53 -3.59
CA GLY A 576 -27.89 -1.78 -3.29
C GLY A 576 -27.24 -0.62 -2.52
N GLY A 577 -25.96 -0.75 -2.17
CA GLY A 577 -25.20 0.29 -1.47
C GLY A 577 -23.93 0.70 -2.23
N VAL A 578 -23.08 1.53 -1.61
CA VAL A 578 -21.76 1.95 -2.13
C VAL A 578 -20.66 1.58 -1.14
N SER A 579 -19.45 1.31 -1.62
CA SER A 579 -18.26 0.97 -0.82
C SER A 579 -17.33 2.17 -0.67
N GLY A 580 -16.46 2.09 0.33
CA GLY A 580 -15.40 3.09 0.50
C GLY A 580 -14.41 3.13 -0.67
N GLY A 581 -14.26 2.04 -1.42
CA GLY A 581 -13.41 1.98 -2.62
C GLY A 581 -13.95 2.81 -3.77
N THR A 582 -15.25 2.70 -4.06
CA THR A 582 -15.94 3.52 -5.06
C THR A 582 -15.84 5.01 -4.73
N ILE A 583 -16.02 5.35 -3.45
CA ILE A 583 -15.97 6.74 -2.98
C ILE A 583 -14.55 7.30 -3.05
N ALA A 584 -13.54 6.50 -2.69
CA ALA A 584 -12.14 6.89 -2.85
C ALA A 584 -11.77 7.15 -4.32
N SER A 585 -12.29 6.34 -5.24
CA SER A 585 -12.07 6.49 -6.69
C SER A 585 -12.72 7.79 -7.20
N GLY A 586 -13.98 8.05 -6.83
CA GLY A 586 -14.66 9.31 -7.17
C GLY A 586 -13.97 10.56 -6.61
N LEU A 587 -13.46 10.50 -5.37
CA LEU A 587 -12.69 11.59 -4.77
C LEU A 587 -11.35 11.82 -5.48
N ASN A 588 -10.67 10.76 -5.92
CA ASN A 588 -9.43 10.87 -6.68
C ASN A 588 -9.67 11.53 -8.05
N MET A 589 -10.70 11.10 -8.78
CA MET A 589 -11.09 11.71 -10.06
C MET A 589 -11.41 13.20 -9.93
N ALA A 590 -12.16 13.59 -8.89
CA ALA A 590 -12.50 15.00 -8.64
C ALA A 590 -11.25 15.85 -8.34
N LYS A 591 -10.31 15.29 -7.56
CA LYS A 591 -9.03 15.94 -7.27
C LYS A 591 -8.19 16.11 -8.55
N GLU A 592 -8.03 15.05 -9.33
CA GLU A 592 -7.24 15.06 -10.56
C GLU A 592 -7.82 16.00 -11.62
N SER A 593 -9.14 15.98 -11.81
CA SER A 593 -9.83 16.87 -12.77
C SER A 593 -9.67 18.35 -12.42
N LYS A 594 -9.56 18.70 -11.13
CA LYS A 594 -9.26 20.08 -10.71
C LYS A 594 -7.82 20.49 -10.99
N SER A 595 -6.88 19.56 -10.86
CA SER A 595 -5.45 19.84 -11.02
C SER A 595 -4.93 19.71 -12.45
N ASN A 596 -5.66 19.04 -13.35
CA ASN A 596 -5.20 18.75 -14.70
C ASN A 596 -6.28 19.09 -15.76
N PRO A 597 -6.07 20.12 -16.60
CA PRO A 597 -6.99 20.50 -17.68
C PRO A 597 -7.27 19.40 -18.71
N GLU A 598 -6.31 18.53 -19.01
CA GLU A 598 -6.48 17.43 -19.97
C GLU A 598 -7.42 16.34 -19.42
N ILE A 599 -7.27 16.02 -18.13
CA ILE A 599 -8.18 15.10 -17.41
C ILE A 599 -9.60 15.71 -17.39
N ALA A 600 -9.71 17.01 -17.13
CA ALA A 600 -10.99 17.71 -17.16
C ALA A 600 -11.62 17.72 -18.56
N ALA A 601 -10.82 17.87 -19.62
CA ALA A 601 -11.29 17.79 -21.01
C ALA A 601 -11.78 16.37 -21.35
N CYS A 602 -11.01 15.35 -21.00
CA CYS A 602 -11.41 13.94 -21.15
C CYS A 602 -12.74 13.63 -20.46
N ALA A 603 -12.93 14.14 -19.23
CA ALA A 603 -14.17 13.97 -18.48
C ALA A 603 -15.38 14.71 -19.10
N ARG A 604 -15.18 15.69 -19.98
CA ARG A 604 -16.25 16.37 -20.73
C ARG A 604 -16.51 15.77 -22.11
N THR A 605 -15.58 15.00 -22.67
CA THR A 605 -15.72 14.41 -24.01
C THR A 605 -16.38 13.04 -23.96
N VAL A 606 -17.63 12.94 -24.45
CA VAL A 606 -18.39 11.67 -24.56
C VAL A 606 -17.66 10.61 -25.40
N TYR A 607 -16.86 11.03 -26.37
CA TYR A 607 -16.07 10.16 -27.24
C TYR A 607 -14.61 10.02 -26.78
N ALA A 608 -14.32 10.23 -25.49
CA ALA A 608 -12.95 10.26 -24.99
C ALA A 608 -12.16 8.99 -25.31
N LEU A 609 -12.82 7.83 -25.36
CA LEU A 609 -12.20 6.54 -25.63
C LEU A 609 -12.24 6.12 -27.11
N VAL A 610 -12.62 7.03 -28.02
CA VAL A 610 -12.70 6.77 -29.47
C VAL A 610 -11.70 7.67 -30.20
N PRO A 611 -11.06 7.18 -31.29
CA PRO A 611 -10.16 8.00 -32.10
C PRO A 611 -10.81 9.32 -32.55
N PRO A 612 -10.08 10.45 -32.57
CA PRO A 612 -10.63 11.78 -32.88
C PRO A 612 -11.46 11.86 -34.18
N GLU A 613 -11.04 11.14 -35.21
CA GLU A 613 -11.65 11.08 -36.53
C GLU A 613 -13.01 10.36 -36.55
N SER A 614 -13.32 9.58 -35.52
CA SER A 614 -14.56 8.79 -35.37
C SER A 614 -15.52 9.39 -34.33
N ARG A 615 -15.27 10.63 -33.88
CA ARG A 615 -16.11 11.30 -32.87
C ARG A 615 -17.34 11.96 -33.49
N GLY A 616 -18.51 11.65 -32.95
CA GLY A 616 -19.78 12.27 -33.32
C GLY A 616 -20.11 13.50 -32.46
N THR A 617 -21.40 13.87 -32.44
CA THR A 617 -21.93 15.06 -31.74
C THR A 617 -22.90 14.72 -30.61
N ASP A 618 -22.90 13.47 -30.15
CA ASP A 618 -23.81 13.01 -29.10
C ASP A 618 -23.50 13.63 -27.73
N GLY A 619 -24.49 13.57 -26.82
CA GLY A 619 -24.44 14.18 -25.51
C GLY A 619 -25.21 13.41 -24.44
N GLU A 620 -24.77 13.62 -23.20
CA GLU A 620 -25.37 13.06 -21.99
C GLU A 620 -26.79 13.62 -21.74
N PHE A 621 -27.69 12.78 -21.24
CA PHE A 621 -29.04 13.16 -20.84
C PHE A 621 -29.03 13.80 -19.45
N TRP A 622 -29.14 15.13 -19.40
CA TRP A 622 -29.21 15.91 -18.17
C TRP A 622 -30.61 16.49 -17.88
N GLY A 623 -31.63 16.12 -18.66
CA GLY A 623 -32.99 16.64 -18.59
C GLY A 623 -33.94 15.88 -17.67
N VAL A 624 -35.21 16.26 -17.71
CA VAL A 624 -36.35 15.49 -17.18
C VAL A 624 -37.40 15.41 -18.27
N GLU A 625 -37.75 14.20 -18.68
CA GLU A 625 -38.72 13.96 -19.75
C GLU A 625 -39.62 12.77 -19.43
N LYS A 626 -40.80 12.70 -20.04
CA LYS A 626 -41.68 11.53 -19.92
C LYS A 626 -41.43 10.62 -21.11
N SER A 627 -41.00 9.39 -20.87
CA SER A 627 -40.91 8.37 -21.93
C SER A 627 -42.29 7.86 -22.27
N ALA A 628 -42.65 7.92 -23.56
CA ALA A 628 -43.90 7.37 -24.07
C ALA A 628 -43.87 5.83 -24.03
N GLU A 629 -42.71 5.23 -24.33
CA GLU A 629 -42.49 3.80 -24.43
C GLU A 629 -42.56 3.11 -23.06
N LEU A 630 -42.06 3.76 -22.01
CA LEU A 630 -42.02 3.20 -20.67
C LEU A 630 -43.15 3.69 -19.76
N GLY A 631 -43.85 4.77 -20.13
CA GLY A 631 -44.86 5.42 -19.28
C GLY A 631 -44.28 5.96 -17.97
N ARG A 632 -42.97 6.25 -17.92
CA ARG A 632 -42.24 6.75 -16.74
C ARG A 632 -41.60 8.10 -17.02
N TRP A 633 -41.35 8.84 -15.94
CA TRP A 633 -40.50 10.03 -16.02
C TRP A 633 -39.05 9.61 -15.94
N LEU A 634 -38.21 10.21 -16.76
CA LEU A 634 -36.78 9.97 -16.82
C LEU A 634 -36.04 11.12 -16.14
N ALA A 635 -34.97 10.77 -15.43
CA ALA A 635 -34.01 11.70 -14.85
C ALA A 635 -32.58 11.28 -15.19
N PRO A 636 -31.59 12.16 -15.01
CA PRO A 636 -30.20 11.84 -15.33
C PRO A 636 -29.69 10.71 -14.45
N PHE A 637 -29.02 9.74 -15.08
CA PHE A 637 -28.31 8.70 -14.36
C PHE A 637 -26.83 9.06 -14.25
N VAL A 638 -26.27 8.96 -13.05
CA VAL A 638 -24.91 9.46 -12.77
C VAL A 638 -23.82 8.71 -13.52
N MET A 639 -23.98 7.40 -13.77
CA MET A 639 -22.95 6.60 -14.42
C MET A 639 -22.88 6.77 -15.94
N GLN A 640 -23.80 7.55 -16.54
CA GLN A 640 -23.72 7.90 -17.95
C GLN A 640 -22.40 8.59 -18.30
N VAL A 641 -21.79 9.31 -17.35
CA VAL A 641 -20.48 9.97 -17.52
C VAL A 641 -19.35 8.96 -17.74
N CYS A 642 -19.52 7.71 -17.32
CA CYS A 642 -18.60 6.62 -17.61
C CYS A 642 -19.07 5.84 -18.85
N ASN A 643 -20.30 5.36 -18.82
CA ASN A 643 -20.79 4.34 -19.75
C ASN A 643 -20.95 4.82 -21.17
N ASN A 644 -21.31 6.09 -21.39
CA ASN A 644 -21.38 6.64 -22.74
C ASN A 644 -20.09 6.37 -23.52
N ARG A 645 -18.94 6.56 -22.87
CA ARG A 645 -17.62 6.40 -23.49
C ARG A 645 -17.30 4.93 -23.77
N VAL A 646 -17.76 4.03 -22.91
CA VAL A 646 -17.64 2.58 -23.10
C VAL A 646 -18.49 2.15 -24.29
N VAL A 647 -19.78 2.50 -24.32
CA VAL A 647 -20.69 2.06 -25.39
C VAL A 647 -20.33 2.67 -26.75
N HIS A 648 -19.89 3.94 -26.80
CA HIS A 648 -19.38 4.51 -28.05
C HIS A 648 -18.10 3.80 -28.54
N ARG A 649 -17.24 3.32 -27.64
CA ARG A 649 -16.08 2.50 -28.01
C ARG A 649 -16.51 1.12 -28.52
N SER A 650 -17.56 0.52 -27.94
CA SER A 650 -18.16 -0.70 -28.48
C SER A 650 -18.73 -0.49 -29.88
N ASN A 651 -19.48 0.59 -30.10
CA ASN A 651 -19.96 0.96 -31.42
C ASN A 651 -18.82 1.12 -32.44
N TYR A 652 -17.72 1.77 -32.04
CA TYR A 652 -16.55 1.93 -32.90
C TYR A 652 -15.98 0.58 -33.40
N PHE A 653 -15.94 -0.44 -32.54
CA PHE A 653 -15.42 -1.77 -32.93
C PHE A 653 -16.45 -2.70 -33.56
N LEU A 654 -17.73 -2.57 -33.19
CA LEU A 654 -18.80 -3.51 -33.57
C LEU A 654 -19.75 -2.94 -34.64
N HIS A 655 -19.54 -1.69 -35.07
CA HIS A 655 -20.27 -1.05 -36.16
C HIS A 655 -21.80 -1.11 -36.00
N TYR A 656 -22.30 -0.63 -34.84
CA TYR A 656 -23.75 -0.56 -34.56
C TYR A 656 -24.47 0.32 -35.60
N THR A 657 -23.78 1.37 -36.08
CA THR A 657 -24.11 2.18 -37.25
C THR A 657 -23.14 1.95 -38.41
N GLU A 658 -23.46 2.48 -39.60
CA GLU A 658 -22.52 2.54 -40.73
C GLU A 658 -21.35 3.49 -40.44
N ASP A 659 -21.65 4.75 -40.10
CA ASP A 659 -20.66 5.69 -39.55
C ASP A 659 -20.78 5.70 -38.01
N PRO A 660 -19.71 5.39 -37.25
CA PRO A 660 -19.76 5.42 -35.79
C PRO A 660 -20.17 6.78 -35.19
N LYS A 661 -20.06 7.88 -35.96
CA LYS A 661 -20.47 9.23 -35.56
C LYS A 661 -21.98 9.41 -35.47
N ASP A 662 -22.75 8.58 -36.16
CA ASP A 662 -24.20 8.69 -36.22
C ASP A 662 -24.89 8.01 -35.04
N PHE A 663 -24.18 7.11 -34.34
CA PHE A 663 -24.74 6.40 -33.21
C PHE A 663 -25.05 7.37 -32.05
N ARG A 664 -26.24 7.23 -31.48
CA ARG A 664 -26.67 7.96 -30.29
C ARG A 664 -26.90 7.01 -29.13
N TYR A 665 -26.32 7.29 -27.98
CA TYR A 665 -26.46 6.51 -26.76
C TYR A 665 -26.76 7.44 -25.58
N GLN A 666 -27.77 7.08 -24.79
CA GLN A 666 -28.13 7.83 -23.59
C GLN A 666 -28.51 6.88 -22.45
N GLU A 667 -28.35 7.38 -21.23
CA GLU A 667 -28.78 6.66 -20.03
C GLU A 667 -29.67 7.53 -19.16
N ALA A 668 -30.68 6.91 -18.56
CA ALA A 668 -31.59 7.57 -17.64
C ALA A 668 -31.96 6.65 -16.47
N ILE A 669 -32.51 7.25 -15.42
CA ILE A 669 -33.17 6.53 -14.33
C ILE A 669 -34.67 6.85 -14.35
N ALA A 670 -35.48 5.80 -14.21
CA ALA A 670 -36.94 5.94 -14.18
C ALA A 670 -37.41 6.43 -12.81
N ALA A 671 -38.38 7.34 -12.83
CA ALA A 671 -39.09 7.85 -11.68
C ALA A 671 -40.61 7.75 -11.91
N PRO A 672 -41.39 7.57 -10.84
CA PRO A 672 -42.84 7.42 -10.95
C PRO A 672 -43.55 8.73 -11.33
N SER A 673 -42.94 9.89 -11.09
CA SER A 673 -43.54 11.21 -11.31
C SER A 673 -42.51 12.24 -11.73
N TRP A 674 -42.98 13.35 -12.34
CA TRP A 674 -42.13 14.49 -12.71
C TRP A 674 -41.39 15.06 -11.50
N PHE A 675 -42.08 15.23 -10.36
CA PHE A 675 -41.47 15.73 -9.12
C PHE A 675 -40.36 14.80 -8.62
N GLY A 676 -40.57 13.47 -8.69
CA GLY A 676 -39.55 12.49 -8.35
C GLY A 676 -38.32 12.59 -9.27
N ALA A 677 -38.55 12.68 -10.58
CA ALA A 677 -37.48 12.84 -11.56
C ALA A 677 -36.67 14.14 -11.33
N ARG A 678 -37.37 15.25 -11.06
CA ARG A 678 -36.73 16.54 -10.78
C ARG A 678 -35.93 16.53 -9.48
N ALA A 679 -36.40 15.83 -8.45
CA ALA A 679 -35.65 15.65 -7.21
C ALA A 679 -34.36 14.84 -7.42
N VAL A 680 -34.41 13.74 -8.19
CA VAL A 680 -33.24 12.95 -8.56
C VAL A 680 -32.22 13.78 -9.34
N GLN A 681 -32.68 14.56 -10.31
CA GLN A 681 -31.82 15.45 -11.11
C GLN A 681 -31.10 16.48 -10.23
N LEU A 682 -31.83 17.21 -9.39
CA LEU A 682 -31.25 18.21 -8.49
C LEU A 682 -30.27 17.57 -7.48
N GLY A 683 -30.63 16.41 -6.93
CA GLY A 683 -29.77 15.64 -6.02
C GLY A 683 -28.46 15.21 -6.68
N THR A 684 -28.51 14.77 -7.94
CA THR A 684 -27.33 14.37 -8.72
C THR A 684 -26.40 15.57 -8.98
N ILE A 685 -26.96 16.71 -9.38
CA ILE A 685 -26.20 17.95 -9.59
C ILE A 685 -25.55 18.41 -8.27
N ALA A 686 -26.31 18.43 -7.17
CA ALA A 686 -25.81 18.83 -5.85
C ALA A 686 -24.70 17.90 -5.35
N ALA A 687 -24.85 16.57 -5.54
CA ALA A 687 -23.82 15.60 -5.21
C ALA A 687 -22.54 15.83 -6.03
N GLY A 688 -22.66 16.00 -7.36
CA GLY A 688 -21.53 16.32 -8.23
C GLY A 688 -20.80 17.60 -7.81
N MET A 689 -21.55 18.66 -7.46
CA MET A 689 -20.97 19.89 -6.91
C MET A 689 -20.23 19.62 -5.59
N ALA A 690 -20.82 18.89 -4.66
CA ALA A 690 -20.18 18.55 -3.38
C ALA A 690 -18.89 17.73 -3.56
N PHE A 691 -18.87 16.77 -4.49
CA PHE A 691 -17.67 16.01 -4.84
C PHE A 691 -16.59 16.90 -5.48
N SER A 692 -16.97 17.92 -6.25
CA SER A 692 -16.02 18.88 -6.82
C SER A 692 -15.36 19.74 -5.74
N GLN A 693 -16.03 20.04 -4.62
CA GLN A 693 -15.52 20.92 -3.57
C GLN A 693 -14.61 20.17 -2.59
N THR A 694 -13.30 20.25 -2.82
CA THR A 694 -12.25 19.52 -2.07
C THR A 694 -12.24 19.79 -0.57
N TRP A 695 -12.71 20.96 -0.12
CA TRP A 695 -12.83 21.29 1.31
C TRP A 695 -13.95 20.52 2.02
N LEU A 696 -14.94 19.98 1.29
CA LEU A 696 -15.98 19.10 1.83
C LEU A 696 -15.54 17.64 1.94
N HIS A 697 -14.42 17.25 1.31
CA HIS A 697 -13.93 15.86 1.31
C HIS A 697 -13.68 15.27 2.71
N PRO A 698 -13.13 16.00 3.70
CA PRO A 698 -12.97 15.49 5.06
C PRO A 698 -14.30 15.22 5.79
N LEU A 699 -15.36 15.95 5.44
CA LEU A 699 -16.70 15.74 5.99
C LEU A 699 -17.36 14.52 5.33
N LEU A 700 -17.26 14.42 3.99
CA LEU A 700 -17.74 13.26 3.23
C LEU A 700 -17.09 11.96 3.73
N LYS A 701 -15.76 11.97 3.98
CA LYS A 701 -15.01 10.82 4.50
C LYS A 701 -15.44 10.30 5.89
N LYS A 702 -16.23 11.06 6.65
CA LYS A 702 -16.73 10.66 7.98
C LYS A 702 -18.09 9.95 7.94
N ILE A 703 -18.85 10.11 6.85
CA ILE A 703 -20.22 9.60 6.70
C ILE A 703 -20.25 8.40 5.72
N VAL A 704 -19.19 8.24 4.94
CA VAL A 704 -19.03 7.16 3.95
C VAL A 704 -18.27 5.96 4.52
N PRO A 705 -18.53 4.73 4.02
CA PRO A 705 -17.80 3.53 4.45
C PRO A 705 -16.29 3.68 4.30
N ALA A 706 -15.51 3.06 5.20
CA ALA A 706 -14.06 3.09 5.10
C ALA A 706 -13.57 2.29 3.88
N GLN A 707 -12.36 2.57 3.39
CA GLN A 707 -11.79 1.83 2.27
C GLN A 707 -11.63 0.35 2.65
N GLY A 708 -12.33 -0.54 1.93
CA GLY A 708 -12.42 -1.97 2.22
C GLY A 708 -13.72 -2.40 2.91
N GLU A 709 -14.60 -1.47 3.26
CA GLU A 709 -15.98 -1.71 3.71
C GLU A 709 -16.98 -1.43 2.59
N GLY A 710 -18.12 -2.12 2.62
CA GLY A 710 -19.20 -2.01 1.64
C GLY A 710 -20.56 -2.41 2.26
N PRO A 711 -21.62 -2.50 1.45
CA PRO A 711 -22.95 -2.87 1.96
C PRO A 711 -22.95 -4.22 2.70
N SER A 712 -23.87 -4.38 3.65
CA SER A 712 -24.02 -5.63 4.39
C SER A 712 -24.37 -6.79 3.45
N ARG A 713 -24.00 -8.01 3.87
CA ARG A 713 -24.29 -9.24 3.12
C ARG A 713 -25.77 -9.40 2.82
N ASP A 714 -26.64 -9.12 3.79
CA ASP A 714 -28.09 -9.20 3.60
C ASP A 714 -28.61 -8.18 2.59
N ASN A 715 -28.04 -6.98 2.54
CA ASN A 715 -28.41 -5.98 1.53
C ASN A 715 -28.01 -6.44 0.12
N MET A 716 -26.86 -7.10 -0.01
CA MET A 716 -26.38 -7.64 -1.28
C MET A 716 -27.21 -8.83 -1.77
N LEU A 717 -27.50 -9.78 -0.88
CA LEU A 717 -28.25 -11.01 -1.20
C LEU A 717 -29.75 -10.80 -1.38
N ASN A 718 -30.33 -9.72 -0.83
CA ASN A 718 -31.74 -9.33 -0.99
C ASN A 718 -31.91 -8.06 -1.85
N GLY A 719 -30.86 -7.70 -2.60
CA GLY A 719 -30.87 -6.62 -3.57
C GLY A 719 -31.43 -7.07 -4.91
N TYR A 720 -31.53 -6.13 -5.84
CA TYR A 720 -31.88 -6.39 -7.24
C TYR A 720 -31.44 -5.21 -8.11
N PHE A 721 -31.34 -5.41 -9.42
CA PHE A 721 -31.29 -4.33 -10.39
C PHE A 721 -32.05 -4.71 -11.66
N LYS A 722 -32.64 -3.72 -12.30
CA LYS A 722 -33.41 -3.90 -13.54
C LYS A 722 -33.23 -2.72 -14.47
N ASN A 723 -32.81 -3.01 -15.69
CA ASN A 723 -32.64 -2.06 -16.78
C ASN A 723 -33.61 -2.40 -17.92
N ARG A 724 -34.10 -1.36 -18.59
CA ARG A 724 -34.82 -1.43 -19.87
C ARG A 724 -33.92 -0.80 -20.93
N VAL A 725 -33.59 -1.55 -21.97
CA VAL A 725 -32.85 -1.04 -23.12
C VAL A 725 -33.82 -0.85 -24.27
N LEU A 726 -33.81 0.33 -24.87
CA LEU A 726 -34.63 0.67 -26.03
C LEU A 726 -33.68 1.01 -27.18
N ALA A 727 -33.76 0.28 -28.28
CA ALA A 727 -32.96 0.51 -29.47
C ALA A 727 -33.88 0.83 -30.65
N TRP A 728 -33.62 1.95 -31.32
CA TRP A 728 -34.35 2.40 -32.50
C TRP A 728 -33.48 2.22 -33.75
N SER A 729 -34.05 1.67 -34.82
CA SER A 729 -33.38 1.56 -36.11
C SER A 729 -33.10 2.91 -36.76
N ALA A 730 -32.06 2.95 -37.58
CA ALA A 730 -31.87 4.00 -38.57
C ALA A 730 -32.85 3.79 -39.72
N GLU A 731 -33.61 4.82 -40.08
CA GLU A 731 -34.56 4.81 -41.19
C GLU A 731 -34.37 6.05 -42.07
N PRO A 732 -34.77 5.98 -43.36
CA PRO A 732 -34.92 7.17 -44.18
C PRO A 732 -35.85 8.20 -43.52
N ALA A 733 -35.56 9.48 -43.74
CA ALA A 733 -36.36 10.58 -43.22
C ALA A 733 -37.86 10.41 -43.57
N GLY A 734 -38.73 10.46 -42.56
CA GLY A 734 -40.18 10.31 -42.71
C GLY A 734 -40.74 8.90 -42.44
N THR A 735 -39.88 7.90 -42.23
CA THR A 735 -40.32 6.54 -41.84
C THR A 735 -40.24 6.36 -40.33
N ALA A 736 -41.21 5.66 -39.73
CA ALA A 736 -41.19 5.37 -38.30
C ALA A 736 -40.10 4.35 -37.96
N PRO A 737 -39.23 4.62 -36.95
CA PRO A 737 -38.18 3.70 -36.57
C PRO A 737 -38.75 2.42 -35.94
N THR A 738 -38.11 1.30 -36.24
CA THR A 738 -38.36 0.02 -35.55
C THR A 738 -37.74 0.09 -34.16
N LEU A 739 -38.54 -0.20 -33.14
CA LEU A 739 -38.11 -0.22 -31.74
C LEU A 739 -37.95 -1.67 -31.26
N VAL A 740 -36.78 -1.98 -30.71
CA VAL A 740 -36.51 -3.20 -29.96
C VAL A 740 -36.32 -2.86 -28.49
N GLN A 741 -36.99 -3.62 -27.62
CA GLN A 741 -36.82 -3.50 -26.18
C GLN A 741 -36.11 -4.72 -25.60
N ALA A 742 -35.24 -4.50 -24.63
CA ALA A 742 -34.60 -5.57 -23.87
C ALA A 742 -34.69 -5.32 -22.35
N GLU A 743 -34.61 -6.41 -21.58
CA GLU A 743 -34.47 -6.40 -20.14
C GLU A 743 -33.10 -6.96 -19.77
N VAL A 744 -32.35 -6.18 -19.00
CA VAL A 744 -31.08 -6.61 -18.40
C VAL A 744 -31.19 -6.43 -16.89
N GLY A 745 -30.82 -7.43 -16.09
CA GLY A 745 -31.04 -7.33 -14.65
C GLY A 745 -30.61 -8.54 -13.85
N ASP A 746 -30.72 -8.42 -12.53
CA ASP A 746 -30.73 -9.55 -11.60
C ASP A 746 -31.87 -9.30 -10.60
N PRO A 747 -32.90 -10.17 -10.56
CA PRO A 747 -34.04 -10.00 -9.66
C PRO A 747 -33.74 -10.41 -8.21
N HIS A 748 -32.57 -11.02 -7.95
CA HIS A 748 -32.25 -11.68 -6.70
C HIS A 748 -30.99 -11.15 -6.03
N ARG A 749 -30.15 -10.37 -6.72
CA ARG A 749 -28.88 -9.85 -6.18
C ARG A 749 -28.71 -8.38 -6.50
N ASP A 750 -28.07 -7.65 -5.59
CA ASP A 750 -27.71 -6.26 -5.85
C ASP A 750 -26.75 -6.15 -7.04
N GLY A 751 -26.91 -5.10 -7.85
CA GLY A 751 -25.97 -4.83 -8.93
C GLY A 751 -24.60 -4.41 -8.42
N GLY A 752 -24.58 -3.54 -7.40
CA GLY A 752 -23.39 -2.79 -6.99
C GLY A 752 -22.18 -3.65 -6.61
N TYR A 753 -22.38 -4.76 -5.88
CA TYR A 753 -21.26 -5.57 -5.37
C TYR A 753 -21.39 -7.05 -5.66
N TRP A 754 -22.50 -7.69 -5.30
CA TRP A 754 -22.68 -9.10 -5.62
C TRP A 754 -22.71 -9.29 -7.14
N GLY A 755 -23.54 -8.51 -7.83
CA GLY A 755 -23.60 -8.44 -9.29
C GLY A 755 -22.26 -8.07 -9.92
N THR A 756 -21.60 -7.00 -9.45
CA THR A 756 -20.28 -6.57 -9.94
C THR A 756 -19.22 -7.66 -9.81
N SER A 757 -19.09 -8.30 -8.64
CA SER A 757 -18.09 -9.35 -8.44
C SER A 757 -18.37 -10.57 -9.31
N ARG A 758 -19.66 -10.91 -9.53
CA ARG A 758 -20.04 -11.94 -10.48
C ARG A 758 -19.71 -11.56 -11.91
N MET A 759 -20.12 -10.38 -12.37
CA MET A 759 -19.83 -9.85 -13.72
C MET A 759 -18.33 -9.85 -14.05
N LEU A 760 -17.51 -9.40 -13.09
CA LEU A 760 -16.06 -9.38 -13.23
C LEU A 760 -15.47 -10.79 -13.35
N LEU A 761 -15.91 -11.71 -12.49
CA LEU A 761 -15.46 -13.10 -12.54
C LEU A 761 -15.90 -13.78 -13.85
N GLU A 762 -17.14 -13.58 -14.26
CA GLU A 762 -17.68 -14.15 -15.50
C GLU A 762 -16.95 -13.61 -16.73
N SER A 763 -16.53 -12.35 -16.72
CA SER A 763 -15.66 -11.77 -17.74
C SER A 763 -14.28 -12.45 -17.78
N ALA A 764 -13.62 -12.62 -16.62
CA ALA A 764 -12.31 -13.26 -16.58
C ALA A 764 -12.36 -14.71 -17.09
N LEU A 765 -13.35 -15.48 -16.65
CA LEU A 765 -13.48 -16.88 -17.04
C LEU A 765 -13.96 -17.05 -18.49
N CYS A 766 -14.70 -16.08 -19.06
CA CYS A 766 -14.99 -16.07 -20.49
C CYS A 766 -13.68 -16.03 -21.30
N LEU A 767 -12.79 -15.09 -20.95
CA LEU A 767 -11.47 -14.99 -21.59
C LEU A 767 -10.56 -16.19 -21.30
N ALA A 768 -10.66 -16.81 -20.12
CA ALA A 768 -9.79 -17.92 -19.75
C ALA A 768 -10.23 -19.26 -20.36
N LEU A 769 -11.53 -19.52 -20.45
CA LEU A 769 -12.07 -20.86 -20.71
C LEU A 769 -12.76 -20.99 -22.07
N GLN A 770 -13.22 -19.89 -22.67
CA GLN A 770 -14.02 -19.91 -23.90
C GLN A 770 -13.28 -19.32 -25.11
N GLN A 771 -11.96 -19.49 -25.15
CA GLN A 771 -11.13 -18.95 -26.24
C GLN A 771 -11.59 -19.46 -27.62
N GLN A 772 -12.02 -20.72 -27.72
CA GLN A 772 -12.48 -21.28 -28.99
C GLN A 772 -13.77 -20.61 -29.49
N GLU A 773 -14.72 -20.31 -28.62
CA GLU A 773 -15.93 -19.58 -28.96
C GLU A 773 -15.62 -18.12 -29.33
N LEU A 774 -14.69 -17.50 -28.60
CA LEU A 774 -14.24 -16.13 -28.87
C LEU A 774 -13.52 -16.03 -30.23
N ASP A 775 -12.75 -17.03 -30.62
CA ASP A 775 -12.02 -17.04 -31.90
C ASP A 775 -12.91 -17.34 -33.11
N LYS A 776 -14.04 -18.02 -32.90
CA LYS A 776 -15.08 -18.28 -33.92
C LYS A 776 -15.99 -17.08 -34.18
N ALA A 777 -16.01 -16.09 -33.28
CA ALA A 777 -16.85 -14.92 -33.42
C ALA A 777 -16.14 -13.87 -34.29
N ASP A 778 -16.58 -13.74 -35.54
CA ASP A 778 -15.97 -12.85 -36.53
C ASP A 778 -16.11 -11.35 -36.18
N ASP A 779 -17.09 -11.00 -35.34
CA ASP A 779 -17.37 -9.63 -34.91
C ASP A 779 -16.49 -9.16 -33.74
N LEU A 780 -15.77 -10.07 -33.06
CA LEU A 780 -15.00 -9.74 -31.86
C LEU A 780 -13.56 -9.35 -32.16
N GLN A 781 -13.05 -8.40 -31.37
CA GLN A 781 -11.65 -7.98 -31.46
C GLN A 781 -10.73 -9.02 -30.82
N LYS A 782 -9.63 -9.35 -31.51
CA LYS A 782 -8.66 -10.38 -31.07
C LYS A 782 -7.66 -9.88 -30.03
N GLY A 783 -7.50 -8.57 -29.87
CA GLY A 783 -6.62 -7.96 -28.88
C GLY A 783 -6.76 -6.45 -28.82
N GLY A 784 -6.11 -5.84 -27.84
CA GLY A 784 -6.16 -4.40 -27.58
C GLY A 784 -6.78 -4.07 -26.23
N VAL A 785 -6.88 -2.77 -25.95
CA VAL A 785 -7.73 -2.25 -24.87
C VAL A 785 -9.17 -2.16 -25.36
N LEU A 786 -10.06 -3.00 -24.86
CA LEU A 786 -11.39 -3.26 -25.42
C LEU A 786 -12.50 -3.05 -24.37
N THR A 787 -13.75 -3.18 -24.80
CA THR A 787 -14.95 -3.17 -23.94
C THR A 787 -15.46 -4.60 -23.75
N ALA A 788 -16.38 -4.82 -22.80
CA ALA A 788 -16.96 -6.14 -22.59
C ALA A 788 -17.68 -6.64 -23.87
N ALA A 789 -18.42 -5.76 -24.55
CA ALA A 789 -19.09 -6.07 -25.81
C ALA A 789 -18.09 -6.41 -26.92
N SER A 790 -17.05 -5.58 -27.14
CA SER A 790 -16.10 -5.77 -28.24
C SER A 790 -15.09 -6.90 -28.02
N ALA A 791 -14.82 -7.27 -26.76
CA ALA A 791 -13.90 -8.35 -26.41
C ALA A 791 -14.56 -9.73 -26.30
N MET A 792 -15.81 -9.79 -25.81
CA MET A 792 -16.46 -11.05 -25.45
C MET A 792 -17.88 -11.22 -26.01
N GLY A 793 -18.55 -10.12 -26.35
CA GLY A 793 -19.87 -10.10 -27.00
C GLY A 793 -20.91 -11.06 -26.40
N MET A 794 -21.59 -11.80 -27.28
CA MET A 794 -22.65 -12.73 -26.89
C MET A 794 -22.13 -13.92 -26.07
N VAL A 795 -20.85 -14.29 -26.19
CA VAL A 795 -20.25 -15.37 -25.38
C VAL A 795 -20.35 -15.03 -23.89
N LEU A 796 -20.05 -13.79 -23.52
CA LEU A 796 -20.23 -13.32 -22.13
C LEU A 796 -21.70 -13.18 -21.75
N VAL A 797 -22.58 -12.75 -22.66
CA VAL A 797 -24.03 -12.67 -22.38
C VAL A 797 -24.59 -14.03 -21.99
N GLU A 798 -24.27 -15.09 -22.73
CA GLU A 798 -24.74 -16.45 -22.38
C GLU A 798 -24.13 -16.93 -21.06
N ARG A 799 -22.87 -16.59 -20.79
CA ARG A 799 -22.22 -16.92 -19.52
C ARG A 799 -22.90 -16.23 -18.33
N LEU A 800 -23.26 -14.96 -18.46
CA LEU A 800 -24.00 -14.20 -17.45
C LEU A 800 -25.43 -14.72 -17.25
N ARG A 801 -26.10 -15.17 -18.32
CA ARG A 801 -27.40 -15.86 -18.20
C ARG A 801 -27.27 -17.15 -17.40
N ALA A 802 -26.27 -17.98 -17.71
CA ALA A 802 -25.98 -19.19 -16.96
C ALA A 802 -25.64 -18.90 -15.48
N ALA A 803 -25.07 -17.72 -15.20
CA ALA A 803 -24.81 -17.23 -13.86
C ALA A 803 -26.06 -16.67 -13.12
N GLY A 804 -27.24 -16.68 -13.75
CA GLY A 804 -28.51 -16.27 -13.16
C GLY A 804 -28.96 -14.84 -13.50
N MET A 805 -28.23 -14.12 -14.35
CA MET A 805 -28.62 -12.77 -14.77
C MET A 805 -29.63 -12.81 -15.92
N THR A 806 -30.52 -11.84 -15.94
CA THR A 806 -31.47 -11.63 -17.02
C THR A 806 -30.81 -10.83 -18.14
N TYR A 807 -30.81 -11.39 -19.34
CA TYR A 807 -30.57 -10.69 -20.60
C TYR A 807 -31.61 -11.20 -21.59
N LYS A 808 -32.67 -10.44 -21.88
CA LYS A 808 -33.73 -10.91 -22.78
C LYS A 808 -34.27 -9.81 -23.66
N ILE A 809 -34.61 -10.15 -24.89
CA ILE A 809 -35.44 -9.30 -25.74
C ILE A 809 -36.88 -9.38 -25.22
N LEU A 810 -37.57 -8.26 -25.20
CA LEU A 810 -39.00 -8.18 -24.92
C LEU A 810 -39.69 -8.15 -26.28
N GLU A 811 -40.30 -9.27 -26.64
CA GLU A 811 -41.13 -9.31 -27.84
C GLU A 811 -42.31 -8.34 -27.66
N SER A 812 -42.53 -7.55 -28.70
CA SER A 812 -43.58 -6.52 -28.78
C SER A 812 -44.97 -7.12 -28.87
#